data_AF-A0AA46V0G6-F1
#
_entry.id   AF-A0AA46V0G6-F1
#
_cell.length_a   1.000
_cell.length_b   1.000
_cell.length_c   1.000
_cell.angle_alpha   90.00
_cell.angle_beta   90.00
_cell.angle_gamma   90.00
#
_symmetry.space_group_name_H-M   'P 1'
#
loop_
_entity.id
_entity.type
_entity.pdbx_description
1 polymer ?
#
loop_
_entity_poly.entity_id
_entity_poly.type
_entity_poly.pdbx_seq_one_letter_code
_entity_poly.pdbx_strand_id
1 'polypeptide(L)'
;MRHSARALRRSAVALGSALLLALTALPATAAAPAEEAEADFRVLLFTGAVGYVHDSIPAGITMFEEEAEENGFEVVQSEDPAVFDAENLAGFDAVAMLQNSGMVWETEEQREAMRGYVEGGGGIVAVHNTLDMGVEEEFPWWDELINGGAHMPAHSPGVLQGTAKVADRVHPSTKHLPDRWERAEEWYNFDANPRGDVHVLVTADETTYDPGDEAMGADHPISWCRTSQGGKVWATAMGHDAASYQEEAFREHVVGGLQWAAGNAPGDCGGTVWDGYEKVTLDDNTADPMELDVAADGRVFYVQRSGELNIFDPATHTTRTAGKLDVYTGGEDGLVGMELDPDFAENHWVYLYYAPAGAEEDVNRLSRFTVENGTLDKESEKKLLDVPAYRDRTFPEPGHTGGAVEFGPDRTLYLGVGDDVPPNLDPDWQGYAPLDWREGKERLDAARTAGNTNDLRGKILRITPTDEGGYTIPEGNLFAEGTEGTRPEIYAMGFRNPFRFTVDQKTGDVHASDYGPDRGLPTTDRGPEGLVEYNVIKKAGNYGWPFCHGDNQPYAPYDPDTGDVGEKFDCDHLVNESPNNTGLKELPPVQLPEVWYGYGDSETFPEVGSGGSAPMSGPVYQYDADNPSPTKFPAYYDGAAFFYEWSRDYVKEIRFDDEGSLLKINDFLSTSEFSKPMDMTFGPDGSLYLLEWGSEFGGGNNDSGLYRIDYAQGQRNPVAKAAASVTDGPVPLEVGFTSEGSEDPDGDSLEYAWDFDGDGTWDSTDAAATHTYTEKGDFTAQLKVTDSSGRSGYANIPVTAGNTAPKVTVETPADGTLIEFGDKIPYKITVTDPEDGEIDCSDVVLNPALGHDDHEHPTTDLRGCEGTVDTGDLGGHPEGADLTYVLNARYTDHGAEGTSELTGYGRSVLQPRHKQAEYHDDQSGTRVVSQEGAENGKRIGDISDGDWIAFDPMSVESGVGSVTYRLSSPEGGGAVELRAGAPDGELLATTPVPATGDWDAYEETDPVDVAALAGTHKLHLVFTAPNENSFDLDSVTFHAP
;
A
#
# COMPACT_ATOMS: atom_id res chain seq x y z
N MET A 1 -49.05 -22.98 -22.91
CA MET A 1 -50.34 -23.07 -23.66
C MET A 1 -51.02 -21.68 -23.68
N ARG A 2 -52.25 -21.53 -24.20
CA ARG A 2 -53.01 -20.26 -24.33
C ARG A 2 -53.20 -19.53 -22.97
N HIS A 3 -53.42 -18.22 -22.82
CA HIS A 3 -53.92 -17.11 -23.69
C HIS A 3 -53.09 -15.81 -23.43
N SER A 4 -52.82 -14.87 -24.36
CA SER A 4 -53.67 -13.82 -24.99
C SER A 4 -54.46 -12.91 -24.02
N ALA A 5 -54.53 -11.56 -24.10
CA ALA A 5 -53.89 -10.50 -24.92
C ALA A 5 -54.23 -9.09 -24.25
N ARG A 6 -54.21 -7.84 -24.79
CA ARG A 6 -54.27 -7.30 -26.19
C ARG A 6 -54.05 -5.75 -26.35
N ALA A 7 -52.87 -5.33 -26.85
CA ALA A 7 -52.61 -4.24 -27.84
C ALA A 7 -53.17 -2.78 -27.76
N LEU A 8 -52.24 -1.80 -27.63
CA LEU A 8 -51.81 -0.80 -28.66
C LEU A 8 -52.82 0.01 -29.53
N ARG A 9 -52.72 1.38 -29.48
CA ARG A 9 -52.85 2.45 -30.54
C ARG A 9 -53.60 3.72 -30.03
N ARG A 10 -53.06 4.95 -30.08
CA ARG A 10 -52.69 5.88 -31.20
C ARG A 10 -53.85 6.70 -31.82
N SER A 11 -53.89 8.00 -31.46
CA SER A 11 -54.09 9.23 -32.29
C SER A 11 -55.30 9.43 -33.22
N ALA A 12 -56.01 10.59 -33.12
CA ALA A 12 -55.96 11.71 -34.10
C ALA A 12 -57.21 12.67 -34.21
N VAL A 13 -56.98 13.97 -33.96
CA VAL A 13 -57.27 15.17 -34.82
C VAL A 13 -58.73 15.61 -35.22
N ALA A 14 -58.99 16.93 -35.00
CA ALA A 14 -59.98 17.85 -35.65
C ALA A 14 -61.49 17.62 -35.38
N LEU A 15 -62.44 18.56 -35.61
CA LEU A 15 -62.45 19.89 -36.29
C LEU A 15 -63.06 21.01 -35.42
N GLY A 16 -62.91 22.28 -35.84
CA GLY A 16 -63.59 23.45 -35.22
C GLY A 16 -64.44 24.29 -36.19
N SER A 17 -64.84 25.49 -35.72
CA SER A 17 -65.54 26.61 -36.43
C SER A 17 -67.06 26.74 -36.23
N ALA A 18 -67.46 27.70 -35.39
CA ALA A 18 -68.65 28.53 -35.56
C ALA A 18 -68.43 29.88 -34.85
N LEU A 19 -68.73 31.01 -35.50
CA LEU A 19 -68.39 32.35 -35.03
C LEU A 19 -69.67 33.22 -34.82
N LEU A 20 -69.52 34.31 -34.06
CA LEU A 20 -70.41 35.49 -34.01
C LEU A 20 -71.83 35.32 -33.41
N LEU A 21 -72.04 35.91 -32.22
CA LEU A 21 -72.59 37.27 -32.10
C LEU A 21 -72.38 37.82 -30.68
N ALA A 22 -72.46 39.14 -30.49
CA ALA A 22 -71.85 39.84 -29.34
C ALA A 22 -72.76 40.87 -28.64
N LEU A 23 -72.19 41.49 -27.58
CA LEU A 23 -72.67 42.58 -26.70
C LEU A 23 -73.52 42.18 -25.47
N THR A 24 -72.92 42.19 -24.28
CA THR A 24 -72.76 43.40 -23.44
C THR A 24 -71.82 43.13 -22.25
N ALA A 25 -71.38 44.17 -21.52
CA ALA A 25 -70.22 44.10 -20.63
C ALA A 25 -70.55 43.90 -19.13
N LEU A 26 -69.64 43.22 -18.44
CA LEU A 26 -69.39 43.26 -17.00
C LEU A 26 -67.86 43.46 -16.78
N PRO A 27 -67.41 43.96 -15.63
CA PRO A 27 -66.02 44.43 -15.47
C PRO A 27 -65.01 43.29 -15.45
N ALA A 28 -63.78 43.59 -15.87
CA ALA A 28 -62.64 42.70 -15.68
C ALA A 28 -62.33 42.58 -14.18
N THR A 29 -62.32 41.35 -13.66
CA THR A 29 -61.55 41.02 -12.47
C THR A 29 -60.07 41.20 -12.80
N ALA A 30 -59.34 41.96 -12.00
CA ALA A 30 -57.88 41.94 -12.08
C ALA A 30 -57.40 40.50 -11.81
N ALA A 31 -56.36 40.07 -12.52
CA ALA A 31 -55.56 38.95 -12.05
C ALA A 31 -54.93 39.35 -10.70
N ALA A 32 -54.68 38.38 -9.83
CA ALA A 32 -53.72 38.59 -8.76
C ALA A 32 -52.33 38.89 -9.39
N PRO A 33 -51.42 39.57 -8.67
CA PRO A 33 -50.00 39.45 -8.97
C PRO A 33 -49.61 37.97 -9.03
N ALA A 34 -48.57 37.63 -9.81
CA ALA A 34 -47.81 36.45 -9.46
C ALA A 34 -47.16 36.72 -8.08
N GLU A 35 -47.09 35.72 -7.23
CA GLU A 35 -46.09 35.71 -6.17
C GLU A 35 -44.72 35.60 -6.88
N GLU A 36 -43.78 36.47 -6.48
CA GLU A 36 -42.37 36.26 -6.80
C GLU A 36 -41.95 34.95 -6.13
N ALA A 37 -41.16 34.13 -6.82
CA ALA A 37 -40.59 32.94 -6.18
C ALA A 37 -39.58 33.42 -5.13
N GLU A 38 -39.63 32.83 -3.94
CA GLU A 38 -38.51 32.96 -2.99
C GLU A 38 -37.31 32.23 -3.60
N ALA A 39 -36.11 32.81 -3.48
CA ALA A 39 -34.88 32.22 -4.01
C ALA A 39 -34.52 30.95 -3.21
N ASP A 40 -33.88 29.97 -3.86
CA ASP A 40 -33.54 28.70 -3.23
C ASP A 40 -32.46 28.86 -2.15
N PHE A 41 -31.56 29.85 -2.30
CA PHE A 41 -30.57 30.28 -1.30
C PHE A 41 -30.09 31.72 -1.59
N ARG A 42 -29.36 32.34 -0.66
CA ARG A 42 -28.84 33.73 -0.74
C ARG A 42 -27.32 33.77 -0.58
N VAL A 43 -26.66 34.59 -1.41
CA VAL A 43 -25.20 34.67 -1.53
C VAL A 43 -24.70 36.10 -1.35
N LEU A 44 -23.69 36.29 -0.50
CA LEU A 44 -22.90 37.52 -0.45
C LEU A 44 -21.70 37.38 -1.39
N LEU A 45 -21.67 38.13 -2.50
CA LEU A 45 -20.51 38.19 -3.39
C LEU A 45 -19.60 39.35 -2.98
N PHE A 46 -18.47 39.04 -2.36
CA PHE A 46 -17.51 40.05 -1.90
C PHE A 46 -16.30 40.16 -2.85
N THR A 47 -16.12 41.34 -3.45
CA THR A 47 -15.05 41.62 -4.43
C THR A 47 -14.12 42.76 -3.99
N GLY A 48 -14.09 43.08 -2.69
CA GLY A 48 -13.16 44.06 -2.14
C GLY A 48 -11.72 43.54 -2.16
N ALA A 49 -10.77 44.41 -2.51
CA ALA A 49 -9.35 44.09 -2.55
C ALA A 49 -8.51 45.28 -2.08
N VAL A 50 -7.47 44.98 -1.29
CA VAL A 50 -6.53 45.94 -0.69
C VAL A 50 -5.17 45.88 -1.38
N GLY A 51 -4.79 44.70 -1.91
CA GLY A 51 -3.55 44.44 -2.64
C GLY A 51 -3.69 44.66 -4.16
N TYR A 52 -3.47 43.60 -4.93
CA TYR A 52 -3.67 43.59 -6.38
C TYR A 52 -5.16 43.48 -6.74
N VAL A 53 -5.56 44.09 -7.86
CA VAL A 53 -6.98 44.13 -8.29
C VAL A 53 -7.07 43.53 -9.69
N HIS A 54 -7.75 42.39 -9.80
CA HIS A 54 -7.86 41.62 -11.02
C HIS A 54 -8.80 42.27 -12.04
N ASP A 55 -8.33 42.40 -13.29
CA ASP A 55 -9.16 42.87 -14.43
C ASP A 55 -10.34 41.92 -14.74
N SER A 56 -10.36 40.72 -14.16
CA SER A 56 -11.43 39.71 -14.29
C SER A 56 -12.61 39.87 -13.32
N ILE A 57 -12.47 40.64 -12.23
CA ILE A 57 -13.56 40.89 -11.26
C ILE A 57 -14.88 41.29 -11.92
N PRO A 58 -14.93 42.23 -12.90
CA PRO A 58 -16.19 42.60 -13.57
C PRO A 58 -16.82 41.47 -14.39
N ALA A 59 -16.01 40.52 -14.91
CA ALA A 59 -16.50 39.36 -15.63
C ALA A 59 -17.11 38.34 -14.65
N GLY A 60 -16.47 38.10 -13.51
CA GLY A 60 -17.00 37.25 -12.45
C GLY A 60 -18.29 37.79 -11.83
N ILE A 61 -18.39 39.10 -11.58
CA ILE A 61 -19.65 39.73 -11.14
C ILE A 61 -20.75 39.51 -12.19
N THR A 62 -20.45 39.71 -13.47
CA THR A 62 -21.43 39.48 -14.56
C THR A 62 -21.90 38.03 -14.60
N MET A 63 -20.99 37.06 -14.45
CA MET A 63 -21.32 35.64 -14.34
C MET A 63 -22.25 35.38 -13.15
N PHE A 64 -21.91 35.84 -11.94
CA PHE A 64 -22.76 35.60 -10.77
C PHE A 64 -24.15 36.26 -10.89
N GLU A 65 -24.28 37.42 -11.56
CA GLU A 65 -25.58 38.03 -11.87
C GLU A 65 -26.40 37.20 -12.87
N GLU A 66 -25.76 36.63 -13.91
CA GLU A 66 -26.41 35.74 -14.89
C GLU A 66 -26.82 34.40 -14.27
N GLU A 67 -25.90 33.72 -13.58
CA GLU A 67 -26.13 32.43 -12.94
C GLU A 67 -27.19 32.50 -11.82
N ALA A 68 -27.35 33.65 -11.16
CA ALA A 68 -28.43 33.90 -10.20
C ALA A 68 -29.82 33.88 -10.88
N GLU A 69 -29.98 34.52 -12.04
CA GLU A 69 -31.26 34.48 -12.80
C GLU A 69 -31.52 33.08 -13.40
N GLU A 70 -30.48 32.34 -13.79
CA GLU A 70 -30.61 31.01 -14.41
C GLU A 70 -30.77 29.85 -13.40
N ASN A 71 -30.17 29.93 -12.21
CA ASN A 71 -30.20 28.87 -11.18
C ASN A 71 -31.05 29.20 -9.94
N GLY A 72 -31.65 30.39 -9.85
CA GLY A 72 -32.68 30.70 -8.84
C GLY A 72 -32.19 31.10 -7.45
N PHE A 73 -30.93 31.55 -7.31
CA PHE A 73 -30.39 32.10 -6.05
C PHE A 73 -30.37 33.63 -6.05
N GLU A 74 -30.36 34.25 -4.86
CA GLU A 74 -30.16 35.71 -4.74
C GLU A 74 -28.65 35.99 -4.56
N VAL A 75 -28.09 36.89 -5.38
CA VAL A 75 -26.73 37.42 -5.17
C VAL A 75 -26.76 38.88 -4.73
N VAL A 76 -26.01 39.20 -3.68
CA VAL A 76 -25.79 40.57 -3.18
C VAL A 76 -24.29 40.87 -3.29
N GLN A 77 -23.91 41.73 -4.24
CA GLN A 77 -22.51 42.12 -4.42
C GLN A 77 -22.10 43.26 -3.47
N SER A 78 -20.87 43.21 -2.95
CA SER A 78 -20.26 44.29 -2.16
C SER A 78 -18.74 44.40 -2.33
N GLU A 79 -18.24 45.63 -2.21
CA GLU A 79 -16.82 45.96 -1.98
C GLU A 79 -16.58 46.59 -0.59
N ASP A 80 -17.66 46.93 0.14
CA ASP A 80 -17.59 47.58 1.46
C ASP A 80 -17.43 46.51 2.55
N PRO A 81 -16.29 46.45 3.28
CA PRO A 81 -16.06 45.42 4.29
C PRO A 81 -16.98 45.55 5.50
N ALA A 82 -17.76 46.64 5.63
CA ALA A 82 -18.80 46.77 6.65
C ALA A 82 -19.96 45.76 6.51
N VAL A 83 -19.98 44.91 5.48
CA VAL A 83 -20.90 43.76 5.37
C VAL A 83 -20.52 42.58 6.28
N PHE A 84 -19.25 42.49 6.71
CA PHE A 84 -18.78 41.44 7.61
C PHE A 84 -19.17 41.75 9.07
N ASP A 85 -20.46 41.65 9.37
CA ASP A 85 -20.98 41.63 10.73
C ASP A 85 -22.03 40.52 10.91
N ALA A 86 -22.21 40.05 12.14
CA ALA A 86 -23.05 38.88 12.43
C ALA A 86 -24.56 39.09 12.22
N GLU A 87 -25.08 40.32 12.10
CA GLU A 87 -26.49 40.58 11.75
C GLU A 87 -26.68 40.53 10.22
N ASN A 88 -25.69 40.99 9.45
CA ASN A 88 -25.69 40.89 7.98
C ASN A 88 -25.35 39.47 7.48
N LEU A 89 -24.29 38.84 7.98
CA LEU A 89 -23.85 37.51 7.55
C LEU A 89 -24.89 36.41 7.81
N ALA A 90 -25.65 36.52 8.91
CA ALA A 90 -26.76 35.60 9.23
C ALA A 90 -27.97 35.70 8.25
N GLY A 91 -27.90 36.55 7.23
CA GLY A 91 -28.86 36.62 6.13
C GLY A 91 -28.45 35.81 4.89
N PHE A 92 -27.28 35.18 4.86
CA PHE A 92 -26.74 34.47 3.70
C PHE A 92 -26.44 33.00 4.02
N ASP A 93 -26.59 32.13 3.02
CA ASP A 93 -26.28 30.71 3.08
C ASP A 93 -24.85 30.42 2.59
N ALA A 94 -24.33 31.29 1.72
CA ALA A 94 -22.92 31.29 1.28
C ALA A 94 -22.33 32.70 1.17
N VAL A 95 -21.02 32.83 1.46
CA VAL A 95 -20.20 33.98 1.09
C VAL A 95 -19.26 33.56 -0.05
N ALA A 96 -19.44 34.18 -1.21
CA ALA A 96 -18.56 34.03 -2.36
C ALA A 96 -17.49 35.14 -2.34
N MET A 97 -16.27 34.73 -2.05
CA MET A 97 -15.06 35.53 -2.09
C MET A 97 -14.42 35.36 -3.48
N LEU A 98 -14.35 36.45 -4.24
CA LEU A 98 -13.92 36.47 -5.63
C LEU A 98 -12.76 37.45 -5.81
N GLN A 99 -11.58 36.90 -6.14
CA GLN A 99 -10.38 37.65 -6.51
C GLN A 99 -9.92 38.68 -5.45
N ASN A 100 -10.19 38.39 -4.17
CA ASN A 100 -9.82 39.24 -3.04
C ASN A 100 -8.31 39.19 -2.79
N SER A 101 -7.72 40.27 -2.27
CA SER A 101 -6.29 40.35 -1.94
C SER A 101 -6.03 41.32 -0.79
N GLY A 102 -5.04 41.01 0.06
CA GLY A 102 -4.72 41.72 1.28
C GLY A 102 -5.80 41.59 2.37
N MET A 103 -5.53 42.19 3.54
CA MET A 103 -6.42 42.17 4.70
C MET A 103 -7.71 42.98 4.46
N VAL A 104 -8.75 42.33 3.90
CA VAL A 104 -10.05 42.98 3.64
C VAL A 104 -10.87 43.23 4.92
N TRP A 105 -10.61 42.48 5.99
CA TRP A 105 -11.25 42.66 7.29
C TRP A 105 -10.50 43.70 8.12
N GLU A 106 -10.90 44.98 8.03
CA GLU A 106 -10.23 46.11 8.69
C GLU A 106 -10.17 46.03 10.24
N THR A 107 -11.02 45.22 10.87
CA THR A 107 -11.22 45.15 12.33
C THR A 107 -11.31 43.71 12.85
N GLU A 108 -11.06 43.51 14.15
CA GLU A 108 -11.22 42.19 14.77
C GLU A 108 -12.68 41.78 14.83
N GLU A 109 -13.60 42.73 15.03
CA GLU A 109 -15.04 42.49 15.02
C GLU A 109 -15.54 41.90 13.67
N GLN A 110 -14.89 42.22 12.55
CA GLN A 110 -15.17 41.62 11.24
C GLN A 110 -14.58 40.20 11.09
N ARG A 111 -13.37 39.97 11.61
CA ARG A 111 -12.74 38.63 11.63
C ARG A 111 -13.51 37.65 12.53
N GLU A 112 -13.94 38.10 13.70
CA GLU A 112 -14.80 37.34 14.62
C GLU A 112 -16.19 37.06 14.01
N ALA A 113 -16.75 38.00 13.22
CA ALA A 113 -17.98 37.75 12.49
C ALA A 113 -17.79 36.69 11.38
N MET A 114 -16.64 36.68 10.71
CA MET A 114 -16.30 35.67 9.70
C MET A 114 -16.12 34.28 10.33
N ARG A 115 -15.36 34.18 11.43
CA ARG A 115 -15.21 32.96 12.26
C ARG A 115 -16.58 32.43 12.72
N GLY A 116 -17.36 33.27 13.39
CA GLY A 116 -18.67 32.91 13.94
C GLY A 116 -19.74 32.55 12.90
N TYR A 117 -19.57 32.97 11.64
CA TYR A 117 -20.41 32.52 10.53
C TYR A 117 -20.04 31.10 10.07
N VAL A 118 -18.75 30.77 9.98
CA VAL A 118 -18.26 29.42 9.67
C VAL A 118 -18.61 28.44 10.81
N GLU A 119 -18.34 28.82 12.07
CA GLU A 119 -18.80 28.08 13.27
C GLU A 119 -20.32 27.89 13.32
N GLY A 120 -21.08 28.80 12.70
CA GLY A 120 -22.53 28.73 12.56
C GLY A 120 -23.03 27.79 11.46
N GLY A 121 -22.13 27.17 10.68
CA GLY A 121 -22.45 26.29 9.55
C GLY A 121 -22.56 26.98 8.19
N GLY A 122 -22.12 28.24 8.08
CA GLY A 122 -22.19 29.02 6.83
C GLY A 122 -21.25 28.52 5.73
N GLY A 123 -21.68 28.64 4.48
CA GLY A 123 -20.89 28.26 3.30
C GLY A 123 -19.88 29.32 2.87
N ILE A 124 -18.72 28.89 2.36
CA ILE A 124 -17.68 29.72 1.72
C ILE A 124 -17.38 29.18 0.32
N VAL A 125 -17.26 30.11 -0.65
CA VAL A 125 -16.75 29.87 -2.00
C VAL A 125 -15.54 30.77 -2.20
N ALA A 126 -14.37 30.21 -2.51
CA ALA A 126 -13.12 30.94 -2.73
C ALA A 126 -12.60 30.76 -4.16
N VAL A 127 -12.28 31.86 -4.84
CA VAL A 127 -11.86 31.85 -6.27
C VAL A 127 -10.53 32.59 -6.49
N HIS A 128 -9.58 31.90 -7.13
CA HIS A 128 -8.24 32.35 -7.54
C HIS A 128 -7.46 33.07 -6.42
N ASN A 129 -7.19 34.37 -6.50
CA ASN A 129 -6.37 35.11 -5.52
C ASN A 129 -6.99 35.11 -4.10
N THR A 130 -8.23 34.66 -3.94
CA THR A 130 -8.82 34.36 -2.62
C THR A 130 -8.04 33.28 -1.84
N LEU A 131 -7.28 32.43 -2.54
CA LEU A 131 -6.37 31.42 -1.99
C LEU A 131 -4.93 31.95 -1.79
N ASP A 132 -4.64 33.17 -2.26
CA ASP A 132 -3.38 33.91 -2.10
C ASP A 132 -3.68 35.34 -1.61
N MET A 133 -4.26 35.47 -0.42
CA MET A 133 -4.63 36.79 0.08
C MET A 133 -3.45 37.59 0.63
N GLY A 134 -2.27 37.00 0.85
CA GLY A 134 -1.12 37.71 1.46
C GLY A 134 -1.47 38.22 2.87
N VAL A 135 -2.02 37.34 3.70
CA VAL A 135 -2.53 37.64 5.06
C VAL A 135 -2.08 36.61 6.11
N GLU A 136 -1.29 35.63 5.74
CA GLU A 136 -0.81 34.51 6.54
C GLU A 136 -0.10 34.95 7.85
N GLU A 137 0.68 36.04 7.85
CA GLU A 137 1.25 36.61 9.10
C GLU A 137 0.20 37.30 10.00
N GLU A 138 -0.91 37.79 9.46
CA GLU A 138 -1.91 38.62 10.18
C GLU A 138 -3.20 37.86 10.56
N PHE A 139 -3.58 36.83 9.80
CA PHE A 139 -4.82 36.05 9.94
C PHE A 139 -4.68 34.63 9.33
N PRO A 140 -3.74 33.79 9.83
CA PRO A 140 -3.46 32.46 9.27
C PRO A 140 -4.68 31.53 9.21
N TRP A 141 -5.65 31.76 10.09
CA TRP A 141 -6.98 31.12 10.09
C TRP A 141 -7.66 31.07 8.71
N TRP A 142 -7.40 32.04 7.83
CA TRP A 142 -7.96 32.01 6.47
C TRP A 142 -7.41 30.84 5.66
N ASP A 143 -6.09 30.66 5.61
CA ASP A 143 -5.46 29.62 4.79
C ASP A 143 -5.62 28.24 5.48
N GLU A 144 -5.58 28.19 6.82
CA GLU A 144 -5.99 27.03 7.64
C GLU A 144 -7.40 26.54 7.28
N LEU A 145 -8.34 27.47 7.02
CA LEU A 145 -9.72 27.18 6.64
C LEU A 145 -9.83 26.78 5.16
N ILE A 146 -9.34 27.63 4.25
CA ILE A 146 -9.57 27.52 2.81
C ILE A 146 -8.67 26.48 2.17
N ASN A 147 -7.36 26.58 2.39
CA ASN A 147 -6.35 25.78 1.70
C ASN A 147 -5.92 24.53 2.49
N GLY A 148 -6.42 24.36 3.73
CA GLY A 148 -5.91 23.32 4.65
C GLY A 148 -4.60 23.71 5.34
N GLY A 149 -4.18 24.98 5.24
CA GLY A 149 -2.91 25.47 5.76
C GLY A 149 -1.80 25.62 4.71
N ALA A 150 -2.02 25.18 3.47
CA ALA A 150 -1.09 25.44 2.36
C ALA A 150 -1.15 26.90 1.90
N HIS A 151 -0.01 27.48 1.55
CA HIS A 151 0.13 28.85 1.01
C HIS A 151 0.59 28.81 -0.45
N MET A 152 0.44 29.93 -1.18
CA MET A 152 0.86 30.05 -2.58
C MET A 152 2.18 30.83 -2.69
N PRO A 153 3.36 30.17 -2.84
CA PRO A 153 4.63 30.87 -3.00
C PRO A 153 4.91 31.33 -4.44
N ALA A 154 4.33 30.66 -5.44
CA ALA A 154 4.64 30.85 -6.86
C ALA A 154 3.50 30.38 -7.78
N HIS A 155 3.59 30.76 -9.05
CA HIS A 155 2.63 30.36 -10.09
C HIS A 155 3.29 30.32 -11.47
N SER A 156 2.63 29.68 -12.44
CA SER A 156 3.08 29.62 -13.84
C SER A 156 3.37 31.02 -14.40
N PRO A 157 4.30 31.19 -15.37
CA PRO A 157 4.76 32.49 -15.87
C PRO A 157 3.70 33.22 -16.74
N GLY A 158 2.63 33.68 -16.10
CA GLY A 158 1.40 34.15 -16.69
C GLY A 158 0.42 33.00 -17.03
N VAL A 159 -0.68 33.38 -17.67
CA VAL A 159 -1.74 32.46 -18.12
C VAL A 159 -1.23 31.55 -19.25
N LEU A 160 -1.19 30.23 -18.99
CA LEU A 160 -0.77 29.19 -19.93
C LEU A 160 -1.91 28.19 -20.23
N GLN A 161 -1.85 27.57 -21.41
CA GLN A 161 -2.69 26.42 -21.74
C GLN A 161 -2.11 25.16 -21.07
N GLY A 162 -2.97 24.35 -20.48
CA GLY A 162 -2.62 23.08 -19.84
C GLY A 162 -3.87 22.23 -19.55
N THR A 163 -3.65 21.01 -19.07
CA THR A 163 -4.71 20.05 -18.75
C THR A 163 -4.98 20.02 -17.24
N ALA A 164 -6.25 20.08 -16.85
CA ALA A 164 -6.69 19.76 -15.50
C ALA A 164 -7.34 18.35 -15.48
N LYS A 165 -6.84 17.47 -14.62
CA LYS A 165 -7.36 16.12 -14.34
C LYS A 165 -8.49 16.20 -13.32
N VAL A 166 -9.65 15.63 -13.66
CA VAL A 166 -10.86 15.64 -12.82
C VAL A 166 -11.10 14.22 -12.28
N ALA A 167 -10.49 13.91 -11.14
CA ALA A 167 -10.58 12.57 -10.54
C ALA A 167 -11.92 12.33 -9.82
N ASP A 168 -12.47 13.35 -9.14
CA ASP A 168 -13.84 13.27 -8.64
C ASP A 168 -14.85 13.43 -9.78
N ARG A 169 -15.77 12.48 -9.92
CA ARG A 169 -16.84 12.51 -10.93
C ARG A 169 -18.24 12.70 -10.30
N VAL A 170 -18.32 13.00 -9.00
CA VAL A 170 -19.56 12.92 -8.22
C VAL A 170 -19.99 14.26 -7.64
N HIS A 171 -19.06 15.10 -7.19
CA HIS A 171 -19.35 16.39 -6.57
C HIS A 171 -20.11 17.31 -7.55
N PRO A 172 -21.02 18.19 -7.06
CA PRO A 172 -21.80 19.05 -7.95
C PRO A 172 -21.02 19.96 -8.89
N SER A 173 -19.74 20.26 -8.61
CA SER A 173 -18.85 21.09 -9.43
C SER A 173 -18.01 20.35 -10.48
N THR A 174 -18.04 19.03 -10.54
CA THR A 174 -17.06 18.21 -11.29
C THR A 174 -17.69 17.16 -12.20
N LYS A 175 -18.82 16.58 -11.78
CA LYS A 175 -19.60 15.55 -12.51
C LYS A 175 -19.99 15.89 -13.97
N HIS A 176 -19.89 17.15 -14.39
CA HIS A 176 -20.16 17.63 -15.75
C HIS A 176 -18.90 17.93 -16.57
N LEU A 177 -17.74 18.04 -15.93
CA LEU A 177 -16.45 18.27 -16.59
C LEU A 177 -15.99 16.99 -17.31
N PRO A 178 -15.18 17.11 -18.38
CA PRO A 178 -14.42 15.97 -18.91
C PRO A 178 -13.36 15.50 -17.91
N ASP A 179 -12.91 14.25 -18.02
CA ASP A 179 -11.85 13.70 -17.16
C ASP A 179 -10.52 14.48 -17.31
N ARG A 180 -10.29 14.99 -18.53
CA ARG A 180 -9.15 15.85 -18.90
C ARG A 180 -9.69 17.16 -19.48
N TRP A 181 -9.52 18.24 -18.73
CA TRP A 181 -10.03 19.57 -19.07
C TRP A 181 -8.91 20.46 -19.59
N GLU A 182 -8.83 20.58 -20.91
CA GLU A 182 -7.96 21.52 -21.63
C GLU A 182 -8.42 22.97 -21.38
N ARG A 183 -7.66 23.78 -20.65
CA ARG A 183 -8.00 25.19 -20.37
C ARG A 183 -6.80 26.12 -20.35
N ALA A 184 -7.06 27.43 -20.29
CA ALA A 184 -6.07 28.43 -19.93
C ALA A 184 -6.19 28.75 -18.45
N GLU A 185 -5.07 28.86 -17.74
CA GLU A 185 -5.04 29.38 -16.36
C GLU A 185 -3.68 29.97 -16.01
N GLU A 186 -3.63 30.85 -15.00
CA GLU A 186 -2.40 31.11 -14.25
C GLU A 186 -2.34 30.10 -13.10
N TRP A 187 -1.57 29.03 -13.29
CA TRP A 187 -1.58 27.84 -12.42
C TRP A 187 -0.81 28.16 -11.14
N TYR A 188 -1.50 28.25 -10.00
CA TYR A 188 -0.91 28.47 -8.68
C TYR A 188 -0.23 27.21 -8.17
N ASN A 189 1.03 27.31 -7.75
CA ASN A 189 1.75 26.26 -7.05
C ASN A 189 1.62 26.51 -5.54
N PHE A 190 1.65 25.47 -4.71
CA PHE A 190 1.49 25.58 -3.26
C PHE A 190 2.76 25.13 -2.53
N ASP A 191 2.99 25.58 -1.30
CA ASP A 191 4.15 25.15 -0.49
C ASP A 191 3.95 23.78 0.18
N ALA A 192 2.70 23.30 0.24
CA ALA A 192 2.31 21.96 0.67
C ALA A 192 1.19 21.40 -0.23
N ASN A 193 1.14 20.07 -0.38
CA ASN A 193 0.02 19.39 -1.02
C ASN A 193 -1.16 19.31 -0.02
N PRO A 194 -2.35 19.88 -0.32
CA PRO A 194 -3.48 19.89 0.62
C PRO A 194 -4.25 18.56 0.68
N ARG A 195 -3.92 17.55 -0.15
CA ARG A 195 -4.54 16.22 -0.11
C ARG A 195 -4.25 15.55 1.23
N GLY A 196 -5.31 15.10 1.92
CA GLY A 196 -5.26 14.62 3.31
C GLY A 196 -5.99 15.57 4.27
N ASP A 197 -5.94 16.88 4.01
CA ASP A 197 -6.67 17.92 4.74
C ASP A 197 -7.91 18.44 4.01
N VAL A 198 -7.99 18.21 2.69
CA VAL A 198 -9.08 18.64 1.81
C VAL A 198 -9.54 17.50 0.89
N HIS A 199 -10.82 17.50 0.49
CA HIS A 199 -11.27 16.62 -0.57
C HIS A 199 -10.92 17.23 -1.93
N VAL A 200 -9.92 16.66 -2.60
CA VAL A 200 -9.41 17.13 -3.90
C VAL A 200 -10.40 16.77 -5.01
N LEU A 201 -10.84 17.80 -5.73
CA LEU A 201 -11.82 17.69 -6.82
C LEU A 201 -11.15 17.75 -8.19
N VAL A 202 -10.10 18.57 -8.34
CA VAL A 202 -9.37 18.80 -9.60
C VAL A 202 -7.88 18.97 -9.31
N THR A 203 -7.05 18.32 -10.12
CA THR A 203 -5.58 18.32 -10.06
C THR A 203 -5.02 18.83 -11.39
N ALA A 204 -3.96 19.63 -11.41
CA ALA A 204 -3.30 20.06 -12.65
C ALA A 204 -2.37 18.97 -13.22
N ASP A 205 -2.02 19.05 -14.51
CA ASP A 205 -1.02 18.20 -15.14
C ASP A 205 0.19 19.03 -15.59
N GLU A 206 1.18 19.18 -14.70
CA GLU A 206 2.40 19.97 -14.97
C GLU A 206 3.16 19.52 -16.22
N THR A 207 2.99 18.26 -16.68
CA THR A 207 3.61 17.78 -17.93
C THR A 207 3.11 18.51 -19.18
N THR A 208 2.04 19.30 -19.06
CA THR A 208 1.34 19.96 -20.18
C THR A 208 1.61 21.46 -20.28
N TYR A 209 2.24 22.09 -19.28
CA TYR A 209 2.59 23.52 -19.26
C TYR A 209 4.00 23.77 -18.70
N ASP A 210 4.31 25.03 -18.36
CA ASP A 210 5.54 25.44 -17.67
C ASP A 210 5.12 25.93 -16.27
N PRO A 211 5.31 25.14 -15.19
CA PRO A 211 4.85 25.51 -13.85
C PRO A 211 5.63 26.66 -13.22
N GLY A 212 6.80 27.02 -13.77
CA GLY A 212 7.66 28.07 -13.22
C GLY A 212 8.55 27.59 -12.07
N ASP A 213 8.74 28.46 -11.08
CA ASP A 213 9.48 28.15 -9.84
C ASP A 213 8.51 27.48 -8.81
N GLU A 214 9.05 26.73 -7.84
CA GLU A 214 8.29 25.98 -6.81
C GLU A 214 7.19 25.05 -7.37
N ALA A 215 7.50 24.29 -8.42
CA ALA A 215 6.59 23.32 -9.04
C ALA A 215 6.16 22.19 -8.10
N MET A 216 4.89 21.78 -8.18
CA MET A 216 4.27 20.73 -7.34
C MET A 216 4.62 19.31 -7.78
N GLY A 217 5.04 19.14 -9.03
CA GLY A 217 5.34 17.85 -9.63
C GLY A 217 4.08 17.03 -9.93
N ALA A 218 4.05 15.79 -9.45
CA ALA A 218 3.13 14.78 -9.96
C ALA A 218 1.68 14.95 -9.47
N ASP A 219 1.46 15.42 -8.24
CA ASP A 219 0.14 15.70 -7.70
C ASP A 219 0.01 17.17 -7.28
N HIS A 220 -0.79 17.90 -8.07
CA HIS A 220 -0.98 19.34 -7.96
C HIS A 220 -2.46 19.67 -7.79
N PRO A 221 -3.07 19.55 -6.60
CA PRO A 221 -4.46 19.98 -6.38
C PRO A 221 -4.66 21.46 -6.71
N ILE A 222 -5.74 21.77 -7.44
CA ILE A 222 -6.11 23.14 -7.83
C ILE A 222 -7.58 23.46 -7.55
N SER A 223 -8.40 22.50 -7.13
CA SER A 223 -9.74 22.74 -6.60
C SER A 223 -10.15 21.64 -5.63
N TRP A 224 -10.87 22.02 -4.58
CA TRP A 224 -11.24 21.12 -3.50
C TRP A 224 -12.46 21.61 -2.73
N CYS A 225 -13.00 20.72 -1.90
CA CYS A 225 -13.99 21.06 -0.88
C CYS A 225 -13.63 20.42 0.47
N ARG A 226 -14.13 21.00 1.56
CA ARG A 226 -14.00 20.42 2.91
C ARG A 226 -15.11 20.92 3.82
N THR A 227 -15.50 20.10 4.79
CA THR A 227 -16.30 20.55 5.94
C THR A 227 -15.32 20.85 7.07
N SER A 228 -15.18 22.11 7.47
CA SER A 228 -14.16 22.54 8.42
C SER A 228 -14.73 23.58 9.38
N GLN A 229 -14.42 23.44 10.67
CA GLN A 229 -14.89 24.31 11.75
C GLN A 229 -16.42 24.49 11.78
N GLY A 230 -17.17 23.47 11.34
CA GLY A 230 -18.63 23.47 11.22
C GLY A 230 -19.18 23.98 9.89
N GLY A 231 -18.43 24.82 9.17
CA GLY A 231 -18.82 25.39 7.88
C GLY A 231 -18.46 24.51 6.68
N LYS A 232 -19.00 24.87 5.52
CA LYS A 232 -18.69 24.24 4.23
C LYS A 232 -17.80 25.14 3.40
N VAL A 233 -16.65 24.65 2.96
CA VAL A 233 -15.71 25.41 2.14
C VAL A 233 -15.53 24.72 0.79
N TRP A 234 -15.71 25.48 -0.29
CA TRP A 234 -15.31 25.09 -1.64
C TRP A 234 -14.32 26.12 -2.18
N ALA A 235 -13.23 25.66 -2.78
CA ALA A 235 -12.14 26.53 -3.25
C ALA A 235 -11.64 26.10 -4.64
N THR A 236 -11.26 27.08 -5.44
CA THR A 236 -10.60 26.87 -6.73
C THR A 236 -9.48 27.89 -6.94
N ALA A 237 -8.29 27.40 -7.28
CA ALA A 237 -7.19 28.22 -7.77
C ALA A 237 -7.43 28.74 -9.20
N MET A 238 -8.43 28.21 -9.92
CA MET A 238 -8.77 28.67 -11.27
C MET A 238 -9.58 29.98 -11.26
N GLY A 239 -9.46 30.78 -12.33
CA GLY A 239 -10.27 31.98 -12.56
C GLY A 239 -9.49 33.28 -12.74
N HIS A 240 -8.20 33.24 -13.10
CA HIS A 240 -7.38 34.45 -13.33
C HIS A 240 -8.00 35.39 -14.37
N ASP A 241 -8.19 34.89 -15.59
CA ASP A 241 -8.54 35.72 -16.75
C ASP A 241 -10.05 35.97 -16.88
N ALA A 242 -10.41 37.12 -17.44
CA ALA A 242 -11.79 37.50 -17.76
C ALA A 242 -12.45 36.57 -18.81
N ALA A 243 -11.66 35.75 -19.50
CA ALA A 243 -12.16 34.72 -20.42
C ALA A 243 -12.80 33.53 -19.70
N SER A 244 -12.29 33.10 -18.53
CA SER A 244 -12.77 31.92 -17.80
C SER A 244 -14.25 32.03 -17.43
N TYR A 245 -14.72 33.23 -17.07
CA TYR A 245 -16.12 33.53 -16.73
C TYR A 245 -17.09 33.51 -17.94
N GLN A 246 -16.58 33.21 -19.15
CA GLN A 246 -17.36 32.91 -20.36
C GLN A 246 -17.30 31.43 -20.78
N GLU A 247 -16.55 30.60 -20.04
CA GLU A 247 -16.42 29.16 -20.28
C GLU A 247 -17.52 28.40 -19.54
N GLU A 248 -18.39 27.70 -20.29
CA GLU A 248 -19.53 26.92 -19.79
C GLU A 248 -19.12 25.93 -18.67
N ALA A 249 -18.02 25.21 -18.87
CA ALA A 249 -17.46 24.28 -17.88
C ALA A 249 -17.03 24.95 -16.56
N PHE A 250 -16.40 26.13 -16.62
CA PHE A 250 -15.95 26.86 -15.43
C PHE A 250 -17.11 27.55 -14.69
N ARG A 251 -18.11 28.06 -15.43
CA ARG A 251 -19.35 28.57 -14.86
C ARG A 251 -20.08 27.49 -14.07
N GLU A 252 -20.31 26.33 -14.68
CA GLU A 252 -20.94 25.18 -14.00
C GLU A 252 -20.08 24.66 -12.83
N HIS A 253 -18.74 24.73 -12.90
CA HIS A 253 -17.83 24.39 -11.81
C HIS A 253 -18.04 25.29 -10.57
N VAL A 254 -17.98 26.62 -10.76
CA VAL A 254 -18.18 27.60 -9.67
C VAL A 254 -19.61 27.52 -9.12
N VAL A 255 -20.62 27.36 -9.97
CA VAL A 255 -22.03 27.25 -9.54
C VAL A 255 -22.30 25.95 -8.78
N GLY A 256 -21.75 24.82 -9.23
CA GLY A 256 -21.84 23.56 -8.50
C GLY A 256 -21.18 23.62 -7.11
N GLY A 257 -20.02 24.27 -7.02
CA GLY A 257 -19.33 24.52 -5.76
C GLY A 257 -20.15 25.39 -4.80
N LEU A 258 -20.70 26.50 -5.32
CA LEU A 258 -21.61 27.39 -4.60
C LEU A 258 -22.87 26.68 -4.10
N GLN A 259 -23.53 25.87 -4.94
CA GLN A 259 -24.71 25.12 -4.55
C GLN A 259 -24.42 24.11 -3.44
N TRP A 260 -23.25 23.44 -3.46
CA TRP A 260 -22.84 22.55 -2.38
C TRP A 260 -22.54 23.33 -1.09
N ALA A 261 -21.77 24.43 -1.19
CA ALA A 261 -21.36 25.24 -0.05
C ALA A 261 -22.56 25.88 0.67
N ALA A 262 -23.54 26.38 -0.08
CA ALA A 262 -24.82 26.89 0.44
C ALA A 262 -25.77 25.78 0.95
N GLY A 263 -25.38 24.51 0.89
CA GLY A 263 -26.20 23.37 1.32
C GLY A 263 -27.37 23.01 0.37
N ASN A 264 -27.52 23.70 -0.76
CA ASN A 264 -28.58 23.45 -1.74
C ASN A 264 -28.33 22.18 -2.59
N ALA A 265 -27.08 21.72 -2.68
CA ALA A 265 -26.71 20.46 -3.33
C ALA A 265 -26.00 19.47 -2.37
N PRO A 266 -26.29 18.16 -2.48
CA PRO A 266 -25.54 17.13 -1.75
C PRO A 266 -24.19 16.86 -2.42
N GLY A 267 -23.22 16.44 -1.62
CA GLY A 267 -21.89 16.03 -2.06
C GLY A 267 -21.06 15.62 -0.84
N ASP A 268 -20.27 14.56 -0.98
CA ASP A 268 -19.25 14.19 -0.01
C ASP A 268 -18.02 15.10 -0.19
N CYS A 269 -17.35 15.45 0.90
CA CYS A 269 -16.09 16.21 0.91
C CYS A 269 -15.15 15.71 2.03
N GLY A 270 -15.07 14.39 2.20
CA GLY A 270 -14.11 13.70 3.06
C GLY A 270 -13.36 12.56 2.36
N GLY A 271 -13.72 12.22 1.12
CA GLY A 271 -13.11 11.10 0.38
C GLY A 271 -11.59 11.12 0.21
N THR A 272 -10.93 12.29 0.31
CA THR A 272 -9.44 12.37 0.39
C THR A 272 -8.97 13.16 1.62
N VAL A 273 -9.70 13.05 2.73
CA VAL A 273 -9.35 13.63 4.03
C VAL A 273 -9.00 12.47 4.98
N TRP A 274 -7.73 12.33 5.34
CA TRP A 274 -7.22 11.09 5.94
C TRP A 274 -7.71 10.87 7.38
N ASP A 275 -7.85 11.94 8.18
CA ASP A 275 -8.51 11.90 9.50
C ASP A 275 -10.00 11.47 9.43
N GLY A 276 -10.60 11.45 8.23
CA GLY A 276 -11.91 10.89 7.98
C GLY A 276 -11.97 9.36 8.01
N TYR A 277 -10.85 8.66 8.14
CA TYR A 277 -10.75 7.20 8.15
C TYR A 277 -10.19 6.65 9.47
N GLU A 278 -10.37 5.36 9.70
CA GLU A 278 -9.73 4.61 10.78
C GLU A 278 -9.29 3.22 10.30
N LYS A 279 -8.14 2.72 10.81
CA LYS A 279 -7.63 1.35 10.59
C LYS A 279 -7.92 0.51 11.84
N VAL A 280 -9.02 -0.23 11.81
CA VAL A 280 -9.50 -1.06 12.92
C VAL A 280 -8.79 -2.42 12.90
N THR A 281 -8.05 -2.75 13.96
CA THR A 281 -7.52 -4.11 14.17
C THR A 281 -8.68 -5.10 14.36
N LEU A 282 -8.67 -6.19 13.59
CA LEU A 282 -9.58 -7.32 13.79
C LEU A 282 -8.84 -8.49 14.46
N ASP A 283 -7.60 -8.74 14.05
CA ASP A 283 -6.70 -9.70 14.68
C ASP A 283 -5.22 -9.28 14.51
N ASP A 284 -4.51 -9.10 15.61
CA ASP A 284 -3.08 -8.80 15.71
C ASP A 284 -2.24 -10.01 16.17
N ASN A 285 -2.78 -11.23 16.05
CA ASN A 285 -2.14 -12.49 16.45
C ASN A 285 -1.92 -13.44 15.26
N THR A 286 -1.75 -12.89 14.04
CA THR A 286 -1.52 -13.70 12.84
C THR A 286 -0.06 -14.16 12.72
N ALA A 287 0.19 -15.12 11.82
CA ALA A 287 1.54 -15.49 11.42
C ALA A 287 1.55 -15.91 9.94
N ASP A 288 2.42 -15.30 9.13
CA ASP A 288 2.47 -15.45 7.67
C ASP A 288 1.07 -15.38 7.00
N PRO A 289 0.25 -14.34 7.26
CA PRO A 289 -1.03 -14.17 6.56
C PRO A 289 -0.79 -14.03 5.05
N MET A 290 -1.67 -14.60 4.23
CA MET A 290 -1.47 -14.68 2.77
C MET A 290 -2.59 -14.02 1.95
N GLU A 291 -3.82 -14.49 2.09
CA GLU A 291 -4.99 -14.08 1.28
C GLU A 291 -6.28 -14.19 2.11
N LEU A 292 -7.26 -13.33 1.83
CA LEU A 292 -8.50 -13.16 2.60
C LEU A 292 -9.75 -13.02 1.71
N ASP A 293 -10.91 -13.42 2.24
CA ASP A 293 -12.23 -13.07 1.66
C ASP A 293 -13.26 -12.83 2.78
N VAL A 294 -14.27 -11.99 2.50
CA VAL A 294 -15.28 -11.53 3.45
C VAL A 294 -16.65 -12.07 3.08
N ALA A 295 -17.10 -13.07 3.83
CA ALA A 295 -18.40 -13.70 3.60
C ALA A 295 -19.55 -12.68 3.75
N ALA A 296 -20.67 -12.91 3.03
CA ALA A 296 -21.84 -12.04 3.00
C ALA A 296 -22.57 -11.83 4.36
N ASP A 297 -22.10 -12.43 5.46
CA ASP A 297 -22.53 -12.17 6.84
C ASP A 297 -21.48 -11.44 7.71
N GLY A 298 -20.40 -10.96 7.10
CA GLY A 298 -19.34 -10.15 7.72
C GLY A 298 -18.19 -10.96 8.33
N ARG A 299 -18.25 -12.29 8.32
CA ARG A 299 -17.13 -13.13 8.77
C ARG A 299 -15.99 -13.08 7.75
N VAL A 300 -14.80 -12.72 8.22
CA VAL A 300 -13.58 -12.71 7.39
C VAL A 300 -12.94 -14.08 7.48
N PHE A 301 -12.61 -14.65 6.33
CA PHE A 301 -11.81 -15.84 6.18
C PHE A 301 -10.44 -15.40 5.69
N TYR A 302 -9.38 -15.98 6.23
CA TYR A 302 -8.02 -15.76 5.72
C TYR A 302 -7.16 -17.00 5.93
N VAL A 303 -6.12 -17.14 5.10
CA VAL A 303 -5.16 -18.24 5.23
C VAL A 303 -3.78 -17.78 5.63
N GLN A 304 -3.07 -18.67 6.30
CA GLN A 304 -1.66 -18.51 6.67
C GLN A 304 -0.79 -19.52 5.94
N ARG A 305 0.41 -19.09 5.55
CA ARG A 305 1.35 -19.88 4.73
C ARG A 305 1.67 -21.25 5.34
N SER A 306 1.67 -21.36 6.67
CA SER A 306 1.88 -22.62 7.42
C SER A 306 0.72 -23.62 7.37
N GLY A 307 -0.39 -23.32 6.69
CA GLY A 307 -1.46 -24.25 6.34
C GLY A 307 -2.81 -23.98 7.00
N GLU A 308 -2.91 -23.00 7.91
CA GLU A 308 -4.14 -22.63 8.60
C GLU A 308 -5.14 -21.90 7.69
N LEU A 309 -6.42 -22.27 7.81
CA LEU A 309 -7.56 -21.44 7.45
C LEU A 309 -8.17 -20.89 8.75
N ASN A 310 -8.21 -19.58 8.89
CA ASN A 310 -8.73 -18.86 10.05
C ASN A 310 -10.05 -18.15 9.71
N ILE A 311 -10.85 -17.85 10.75
CA ILE A 311 -12.14 -17.14 10.64
C ILE A 311 -12.24 -16.12 11.77
N PHE A 312 -12.31 -14.83 11.44
CA PHE A 312 -12.73 -13.76 12.35
C PHE A 312 -14.27 -13.66 12.38
N ASP A 313 -14.85 -13.65 13.57
CA ASP A 313 -16.31 -13.52 13.76
C ASP A 313 -16.68 -12.13 14.32
N PRO A 314 -17.30 -11.24 13.52
CA PRO A 314 -17.65 -9.89 13.96
C PRO A 314 -18.77 -9.84 14.99
N ALA A 315 -19.44 -10.97 15.29
CA ALA A 315 -20.43 -11.03 16.37
C ALA A 315 -19.79 -11.23 17.76
N THR A 316 -18.53 -11.67 17.82
CA THR A 316 -17.75 -11.86 19.05
C THR A 316 -16.44 -11.07 19.07
N HIS A 317 -16.01 -10.50 17.94
CA HIS A 317 -14.71 -9.84 17.75
C HIS A 317 -13.52 -10.76 18.11
N THR A 318 -13.61 -12.05 17.76
CA THR A 318 -12.58 -13.07 18.00
C THR A 318 -12.30 -13.89 16.75
N THR A 319 -11.04 -14.29 16.56
CA THR A 319 -10.64 -15.26 15.53
C THR A 319 -10.61 -16.69 16.05
N ARG A 320 -10.75 -17.66 15.15
CA ARG A 320 -10.42 -19.08 15.38
C ARG A 320 -9.86 -19.74 14.13
N THR A 321 -8.97 -20.71 14.30
CA THR A 321 -8.56 -21.62 13.23
C THR A 321 -9.67 -22.63 12.92
N ALA A 322 -10.17 -22.62 11.68
CA ALA A 322 -11.13 -23.60 11.18
C ALA A 322 -10.47 -24.95 10.88
N GLY A 323 -9.19 -24.96 10.51
CA GLY A 323 -8.38 -26.16 10.37
C GLY A 323 -7.04 -25.87 9.68
N LYS A 324 -6.09 -26.81 9.81
CA LYS A 324 -4.74 -26.71 9.23
C LYS A 324 -4.51 -27.81 8.19
N LEU A 325 -4.02 -27.47 7.00
CA LEU A 325 -3.56 -28.38 5.97
C LEU A 325 -2.09 -28.76 6.17
N ASP A 326 -1.72 -29.97 5.73
CA ASP A 326 -0.36 -30.50 5.88
C ASP A 326 0.50 -30.00 4.69
N VAL A 327 1.10 -28.82 4.84
CA VAL A 327 1.78 -28.08 3.73
C VAL A 327 3.31 -28.18 3.74
N TYR A 328 3.91 -27.99 2.57
CA TYR A 328 5.33 -27.68 2.41
C TYR A 328 5.55 -26.17 2.48
N THR A 329 6.64 -25.71 3.09
CA THR A 329 6.86 -24.28 3.41
C THR A 329 8.28 -23.77 3.10
N GLY A 330 8.97 -24.40 2.14
CA GLY A 330 10.28 -23.97 1.65
C GLY A 330 10.16 -22.85 0.62
N GLY A 331 11.00 -21.82 0.69
CA GLY A 331 10.84 -20.61 -0.12
C GLY A 331 9.46 -19.97 0.11
N GLU A 332 8.80 -19.58 -0.99
CA GLU A 332 7.45 -19.01 -1.00
C GLU A 332 6.31 -20.03 -0.81
N ASP A 333 6.59 -21.35 -0.88
CA ASP A 333 5.52 -22.35 -0.77
C ASP A 333 4.77 -22.30 0.56
N GLY A 334 3.53 -22.78 0.54
CA GLY A 334 2.65 -22.88 1.72
C GLY A 334 1.21 -23.16 1.34
N LEU A 335 0.26 -22.71 2.16
CA LEU A 335 -1.10 -22.38 1.75
C LEU A 335 -1.12 -20.88 1.42
N VAL A 336 -1.02 -20.53 0.14
CA VAL A 336 -0.68 -19.17 -0.32
C VAL A 336 -1.85 -18.40 -0.95
N GLY A 337 -2.98 -19.07 -1.17
CA GLY A 337 -4.19 -18.45 -1.70
C GLY A 337 -5.48 -19.17 -1.30
N MET A 338 -6.57 -18.40 -1.23
CA MET A 338 -7.91 -18.86 -0.88
C MET A 338 -9.00 -18.01 -1.52
N GLU A 339 -10.19 -18.58 -1.66
CA GLU A 339 -11.37 -17.89 -2.20
C GLU A 339 -12.65 -18.58 -1.71
N LEU A 340 -13.72 -17.84 -1.38
CA LEU A 340 -15.02 -18.45 -1.08
C LEU A 340 -15.84 -18.63 -2.36
N ASP A 341 -16.68 -19.66 -2.42
CA ASP A 341 -17.61 -19.79 -3.55
C ASP A 341 -18.65 -18.65 -3.52
N PRO A 342 -19.09 -18.08 -4.66
CA PRO A 342 -20.10 -17.01 -4.67
C PRO A 342 -21.46 -17.40 -4.07
N ASP A 343 -21.74 -18.71 -3.88
CA ASP A 343 -22.87 -19.20 -3.07
C ASP A 343 -22.44 -19.74 -1.68
N PHE A 344 -21.37 -19.24 -1.06
CA PHE A 344 -20.82 -19.74 0.21
C PHE A 344 -21.87 -19.84 1.32
N ALA A 345 -22.82 -18.90 1.36
CA ALA A 345 -23.95 -18.90 2.29
C ALA A 345 -24.96 -20.05 2.07
N GLU A 346 -24.91 -20.77 0.94
CA GLU A 346 -25.71 -21.97 0.66
C GLU A 346 -24.88 -23.27 0.58
N ASN A 347 -23.64 -23.23 0.05
CA ASN A 347 -22.82 -24.42 -0.20
C ASN A 347 -21.63 -24.61 0.77
N HIS A 348 -21.24 -23.56 1.49
CA HIS A 348 -20.09 -23.49 2.41
C HIS A 348 -18.75 -23.91 1.78
N TRP A 349 -18.57 -23.71 0.47
CA TRP A 349 -17.35 -24.11 -0.25
C TRP A 349 -16.27 -23.05 -0.21
N VAL A 350 -15.05 -23.47 0.12
CA VAL A 350 -13.83 -22.67 0.03
C VAL A 350 -12.86 -23.34 -0.94
N TYR A 351 -12.21 -22.55 -1.78
CA TYR A 351 -11.11 -22.96 -2.66
C TYR A 351 -9.80 -22.57 -1.99
N LEU A 352 -8.81 -23.47 -2.04
CA LEU A 352 -7.51 -23.30 -1.41
C LEU A 352 -6.41 -23.71 -2.41
N TYR A 353 -5.39 -22.87 -2.57
CA TYR A 353 -4.20 -23.12 -3.40
C TYR A 353 -2.98 -23.34 -2.50
N TYR A 354 -2.42 -24.56 -2.53
CA TYR A 354 -1.43 -24.99 -1.53
C TYR A 354 -0.41 -26.03 -2.02
N ALA A 355 0.74 -26.04 -1.36
CA ALA A 355 1.86 -26.95 -1.51
C ALA A 355 1.69 -28.20 -0.63
N PRO A 356 1.31 -29.38 -1.14
CA PRO A 356 0.95 -30.52 -0.27
C PRO A 356 2.20 -31.28 0.19
N ALA A 357 2.48 -31.31 1.50
CA ALA A 357 3.73 -31.86 2.08
C ALA A 357 4.03 -33.32 1.67
N GLY A 358 2.98 -34.12 1.47
CA GLY A 358 3.04 -35.55 1.15
C GLY A 358 2.76 -35.92 -0.31
N ALA A 359 2.95 -35.01 -1.27
CA ALA A 359 2.76 -35.31 -2.70
C ALA A 359 3.80 -36.33 -3.24
N GLU A 360 3.41 -37.12 -4.26
CA GLU A 360 4.33 -38.05 -4.95
C GLU A 360 5.21 -37.35 -6.02
N GLU A 361 4.77 -36.19 -6.50
CA GLU A 361 5.44 -35.30 -7.45
C GLU A 361 5.34 -33.87 -6.89
N ASP A 362 6.34 -33.02 -7.11
CA ASP A 362 6.32 -31.64 -6.62
C ASP A 362 5.30 -30.81 -7.42
N VAL A 363 4.22 -30.43 -6.74
CA VAL A 363 3.09 -29.68 -7.30
C VAL A 363 2.54 -28.68 -6.30
N ASN A 364 1.91 -27.62 -6.81
CA ASN A 364 0.96 -26.78 -6.09
C ASN A 364 -0.46 -27.06 -6.58
N ARG A 365 -1.40 -27.15 -5.63
CA ARG A 365 -2.72 -27.74 -5.85
C ARG A 365 -3.82 -26.76 -5.52
N LEU A 366 -4.70 -26.52 -6.49
CA LEU A 366 -6.00 -25.90 -6.27
C LEU A 366 -7.03 -27.00 -5.94
N SER A 367 -7.63 -26.92 -4.76
CA SER A 367 -8.73 -27.81 -4.34
C SER A 367 -9.86 -27.04 -3.67
N ARG A 368 -11.08 -27.56 -3.78
CA ARG A 368 -12.25 -27.09 -3.03
C ARG A 368 -12.48 -27.97 -1.80
N PHE A 369 -12.82 -27.35 -0.69
CA PHE A 369 -13.21 -27.98 0.57
C PHE A 369 -14.58 -27.44 1.02
N THR A 370 -15.08 -27.93 2.17
CA THR A 370 -16.34 -27.49 2.79
C THR A 370 -16.07 -27.06 4.23
N VAL A 371 -16.67 -25.94 4.67
CA VAL A 371 -16.56 -25.44 6.05
C VAL A 371 -17.90 -25.61 6.78
N GLU A 372 -18.00 -26.64 7.63
CA GLU A 372 -19.21 -26.85 8.45
C GLU A 372 -19.04 -26.27 9.85
N ASN A 373 -19.93 -25.37 10.28
CA ASN A 373 -19.93 -24.72 11.60
C ASN A 373 -18.64 -23.91 11.91
N GLY A 374 -17.86 -23.55 10.88
CA GLY A 374 -16.54 -22.93 11.03
C GLY A 374 -15.44 -23.94 11.38
N THR A 375 -15.55 -25.17 10.89
CA THR A 375 -14.48 -26.17 10.87
C THR A 375 -14.29 -26.70 9.45
N LEU A 376 -13.05 -26.79 8.99
CA LEU A 376 -12.67 -27.25 7.67
C LEU A 376 -12.74 -28.79 7.59
N ASP A 377 -13.64 -29.33 6.76
CA ASP A 377 -13.69 -30.77 6.51
C ASP A 377 -12.57 -31.19 5.53
N LYS A 378 -11.42 -31.63 6.07
CA LYS A 378 -10.30 -32.16 5.28
C LYS A 378 -10.65 -33.43 4.48
N GLU A 379 -11.71 -34.19 4.84
CA GLU A 379 -12.16 -35.34 4.03
C GLU A 379 -13.04 -34.92 2.83
N SER A 380 -13.46 -33.66 2.75
CA SER A 380 -14.30 -33.15 1.64
C SER A 380 -13.54 -32.83 0.34
N GLU A 381 -12.19 -32.91 0.34
CA GLU A 381 -11.30 -32.46 -0.73
C GLU A 381 -11.78 -32.81 -2.15
N LYS A 382 -11.99 -31.77 -2.96
CA LYS A 382 -12.21 -31.85 -4.40
C LYS A 382 -11.05 -31.19 -5.14
N LYS A 383 -10.13 -32.02 -5.64
CA LYS A 383 -9.04 -31.55 -6.50
C LYS A 383 -9.59 -30.92 -7.78
N LEU A 384 -9.11 -29.72 -8.10
CA LEU A 384 -9.38 -29.05 -9.37
C LEU A 384 -8.17 -29.22 -10.29
N LEU A 385 -7.04 -28.64 -9.89
CA LEU A 385 -5.85 -28.51 -10.73
C LEU A 385 -4.57 -28.74 -9.92
N ASP A 386 -3.65 -29.53 -10.48
CA ASP A 386 -2.27 -29.63 -10.02
C ASP A 386 -1.38 -28.84 -11.01
N VAL A 387 -0.66 -27.85 -10.51
CA VAL A 387 0.37 -27.06 -11.18
C VAL A 387 1.73 -27.69 -10.84
N PRO A 388 2.61 -27.99 -11.82
CA PRO A 388 3.97 -28.45 -11.52
C PRO A 388 4.74 -27.39 -10.72
N ALA A 389 5.51 -27.82 -9.71
CA ALA A 389 6.42 -26.98 -8.93
C ALA A 389 7.81 -27.65 -8.85
N TYR A 390 8.83 -26.94 -8.37
CA TYR A 390 10.20 -27.45 -8.32
C TYR A 390 10.87 -27.22 -6.96
N ARG A 391 11.02 -28.30 -6.17
CA ARG A 391 11.50 -28.28 -4.78
C ARG A 391 12.86 -28.97 -4.60
N ASP A 392 13.95 -28.27 -4.92
CA ASP A 392 15.30 -28.81 -4.65
C ASP A 392 15.76 -28.48 -3.23
N ARG A 393 15.41 -29.39 -2.32
CA ARG A 393 15.78 -29.41 -0.90
C ARG A 393 17.29 -29.62 -0.63
N THR A 394 18.13 -29.21 -1.57
CA THR A 394 19.60 -29.15 -1.50
C THR A 394 20.19 -27.82 -1.99
N PHE A 395 19.35 -26.85 -2.40
CA PHE A 395 19.70 -25.49 -2.84
C PHE A 395 18.69 -24.48 -2.25
N PRO A 396 18.88 -23.16 -2.40
CA PRO A 396 17.78 -22.21 -2.38
C PRO A 396 16.72 -22.61 -3.42
N GLU A 397 15.47 -22.71 -2.99
CA GLU A 397 14.35 -23.10 -3.85
C GLU A 397 13.82 -21.89 -4.65
N PRO A 398 13.00 -22.10 -5.69
CA PRO A 398 12.40 -21.00 -6.42
C PRO A 398 11.52 -20.14 -5.52
N GLY A 399 11.68 -18.82 -5.66
CA GLY A 399 10.55 -17.92 -5.51
C GLY A 399 9.60 -18.04 -6.72
N HIS A 400 8.61 -17.17 -6.74
CA HIS A 400 7.54 -17.08 -7.73
C HIS A 400 6.56 -18.26 -7.68
N THR A 401 5.95 -18.48 -6.53
CA THR A 401 4.84 -19.45 -6.39
C THR A 401 3.58 -18.99 -7.13
N GLY A 402 3.38 -17.68 -7.33
CA GLY A 402 2.05 -17.12 -7.47
C GLY A 402 1.24 -17.29 -6.18
N GLY A 403 -0.08 -17.18 -6.27
CA GLY A 403 -0.92 -17.35 -5.09
C GLY A 403 -2.40 -17.16 -5.41
N ALA A 404 -2.74 -15.98 -5.93
CA ALA A 404 -4.10 -15.47 -5.85
C ALA A 404 -5.17 -16.32 -6.55
N VAL A 405 -6.32 -16.42 -5.88
CA VAL A 405 -7.49 -17.20 -6.28
C VAL A 405 -8.71 -16.26 -6.27
N GLU A 406 -9.41 -16.14 -7.39
CA GLU A 406 -10.42 -15.07 -7.56
C GLU A 406 -11.57 -15.52 -8.47
N PHE A 407 -12.83 -15.31 -8.07
CA PHE A 407 -13.99 -15.50 -8.94
C PHE A 407 -14.34 -14.26 -9.75
N GLY A 408 -14.28 -14.38 -11.07
CA GLY A 408 -14.88 -13.37 -11.95
C GLY A 408 -16.42 -13.42 -11.96
N PRO A 409 -17.09 -12.33 -12.40
CA PRO A 409 -18.55 -12.18 -12.29
C PRO A 409 -19.39 -13.14 -13.16
N ASP A 410 -18.78 -13.94 -14.04
CA ASP A 410 -19.44 -15.06 -14.74
C ASP A 410 -19.22 -16.44 -14.07
N ARG A 411 -18.66 -16.45 -12.86
CA ARG A 411 -18.29 -17.61 -12.04
C ARG A 411 -17.21 -18.51 -12.65
N THR A 412 -16.31 -17.93 -13.44
CA THR A 412 -15.01 -18.54 -13.67
C THR A 412 -14.05 -18.21 -12.54
N LEU A 413 -13.31 -19.22 -12.09
CA LEU A 413 -12.27 -19.12 -11.08
C LEU A 413 -10.93 -18.87 -11.79
N TYR A 414 -10.23 -17.83 -11.35
CA TYR A 414 -8.90 -17.45 -11.82
C TYR A 414 -7.84 -17.97 -10.82
N LEU A 415 -6.62 -18.18 -11.30
CA LEU A 415 -5.48 -18.60 -10.48
C LEU A 415 -4.18 -17.96 -11.00
N GLY A 416 -3.48 -17.23 -10.14
CA GLY A 416 -2.19 -16.60 -10.40
C GLY A 416 -1.05 -17.57 -10.13
N VAL A 417 -0.19 -17.79 -11.12
CA VAL A 417 0.90 -18.78 -11.04
C VAL A 417 2.21 -18.15 -11.52
N GLY A 418 3.19 -18.03 -10.62
CA GLY A 418 4.55 -17.58 -10.95
C GLY A 418 5.33 -18.59 -11.80
N ASP A 419 6.52 -18.21 -12.25
CA ASP A 419 7.25 -18.92 -13.30
C ASP A 419 8.04 -20.16 -12.84
N ASP A 420 8.20 -20.36 -11.51
CA ASP A 420 8.97 -21.47 -10.89
C ASP A 420 10.42 -21.52 -11.40
N VAL A 421 11.00 -20.35 -11.70
CA VAL A 421 12.37 -20.19 -12.22
C VAL A 421 13.18 -19.23 -11.34
N PRO A 422 14.08 -19.76 -10.50
CA PRO A 422 14.90 -18.94 -9.62
C PRO A 422 15.92 -18.11 -10.42
N PRO A 423 15.98 -16.79 -10.24
CA PRO A 423 17.02 -15.95 -10.88
C PRO A 423 18.42 -16.22 -10.31
N ASN A 424 18.47 -16.80 -9.10
CA ASN A 424 19.62 -16.72 -8.21
C ASN A 424 20.52 -17.98 -8.19
N LEU A 425 20.17 -19.07 -8.89
CA LEU A 425 21.00 -20.31 -8.92
C LEU A 425 22.35 -20.15 -9.65
N ASP A 426 22.59 -19.03 -10.34
CA ASP A 426 23.81 -18.80 -11.12
C ASP A 426 24.14 -17.30 -11.20
N PRO A 427 25.32 -16.85 -10.76
CA PRO A 427 25.79 -15.47 -10.91
C PRO A 427 25.71 -14.90 -12.32
N ASP A 428 25.75 -15.77 -13.34
CA ASP A 428 25.62 -15.37 -14.74
C ASP A 428 24.22 -14.82 -15.10
N TRP A 429 23.18 -15.04 -14.26
CA TRP A 429 21.78 -14.67 -14.55
C TRP A 429 21.13 -13.69 -13.56
N GLN A 430 21.82 -13.33 -12.47
CA GLN A 430 21.29 -12.44 -11.43
C GLN A 430 20.89 -11.06 -12.00
N GLY A 431 19.72 -10.57 -11.57
CA GLY A 431 19.12 -9.32 -12.06
C GLY A 431 18.62 -9.33 -13.52
N TYR A 432 18.64 -10.47 -14.21
CA TYR A 432 18.16 -10.60 -15.60
C TYR A 432 17.15 -11.74 -15.73
N ALA A 433 16.40 -11.74 -16.84
CA ALA A 433 15.55 -12.85 -17.23
C ALA A 433 16.36 -14.15 -17.45
N PRO A 434 16.12 -15.25 -16.70
CA PRO A 434 16.88 -16.49 -16.86
C PRO A 434 16.53 -17.19 -18.18
N LEU A 435 17.51 -17.28 -19.08
CA LEU A 435 17.35 -17.79 -20.45
C LEU A 435 18.47 -18.79 -20.82
N ASP A 436 18.82 -19.67 -19.88
CA ASP A 436 19.93 -20.61 -20.02
C ASP A 436 19.54 -21.86 -20.82
N TRP A 437 19.92 -21.87 -22.09
CA TRP A 437 19.63 -22.96 -23.02
C TRP A 437 20.75 -24.02 -23.10
N ARG A 438 21.68 -24.05 -22.12
CA ARG A 438 22.74 -25.08 -22.02
C ARG A 438 22.16 -26.42 -21.52
N GLU A 439 22.75 -27.54 -21.94
CA GLU A 439 22.33 -28.90 -21.53
C GLU A 439 22.57 -29.09 -20.01
N GLY A 440 21.52 -29.40 -19.24
CA GLY A 440 21.58 -29.48 -17.78
C GLY A 440 21.33 -28.16 -17.03
N LYS A 441 20.91 -27.09 -17.72
CA LYS A 441 20.57 -25.78 -17.14
C LYS A 441 19.08 -25.43 -17.24
N GLU A 442 18.22 -26.42 -17.50
CA GLU A 442 16.78 -26.24 -17.78
C GLU A 442 15.95 -25.61 -16.63
N ARG A 443 16.55 -25.46 -15.44
CA ARG A 443 16.02 -24.75 -14.27
C ARG A 443 16.18 -23.23 -14.34
N LEU A 444 17.08 -22.72 -15.19
CA LEU A 444 17.39 -21.30 -15.41
C LEU A 444 16.83 -20.81 -16.76
N ASP A 445 15.68 -21.36 -17.17
CA ASP A 445 15.06 -21.12 -18.48
C ASP A 445 13.58 -20.77 -18.32
N ALA A 446 13.27 -19.50 -18.07
CA ALA A 446 11.90 -18.99 -17.97
C ALA A 446 11.13 -19.10 -19.31
N ALA A 447 11.82 -19.33 -20.43
CA ALA A 447 11.19 -19.63 -21.70
C ALA A 447 10.65 -21.09 -21.75
N ARG A 448 11.05 -21.96 -20.81
CA ARG A 448 10.40 -23.25 -20.55
C ARG A 448 9.03 -23.10 -19.87
N THR A 449 8.81 -22.03 -19.11
CA THR A 449 7.64 -21.84 -18.24
C THR A 449 6.77 -20.65 -18.67
N ALA A 450 7.09 -19.42 -18.26
CA ALA A 450 6.35 -18.20 -18.58
C ALA A 450 6.13 -18.03 -20.09
N GLY A 451 7.21 -18.17 -20.87
CA GLY A 451 7.20 -18.07 -22.33
C GLY A 451 6.63 -19.28 -23.08
N ASN A 452 6.25 -20.35 -22.39
CA ASN A 452 5.76 -21.60 -22.99
C ASN A 452 4.23 -21.66 -22.95
N THR A 453 3.59 -21.76 -24.12
CA THR A 453 2.12 -21.86 -24.26
C THR A 453 1.55 -23.19 -23.75
N ASN A 454 2.41 -24.18 -23.47
CA ASN A 454 2.04 -25.54 -23.05
C ASN A 454 2.45 -25.86 -21.59
N ASP A 455 2.89 -24.86 -20.82
CA ASP A 455 3.10 -24.93 -19.36
C ASP A 455 2.00 -24.13 -18.61
N LEU A 456 1.85 -24.34 -17.32
CA LEU A 456 0.89 -23.64 -16.44
C LEU A 456 1.52 -22.49 -15.64
N ARG A 457 2.85 -22.41 -15.59
CA ARG A 457 3.61 -21.45 -14.77
C ARG A 457 3.95 -20.16 -15.51
N GLY A 458 4.01 -19.04 -14.81
CA GLY A 458 4.13 -17.69 -15.38
C GLY A 458 2.88 -17.33 -16.19
N LYS A 459 1.71 -17.48 -15.57
CA LYS A 459 0.37 -17.40 -16.16
C LYS A 459 -0.65 -16.84 -15.16
N ILE A 460 -1.73 -16.26 -15.70
CA ILE A 460 -3.02 -16.24 -15.02
C ILE A 460 -3.92 -17.25 -15.73
N LEU A 461 -4.34 -18.26 -14.98
CA LEU A 461 -5.20 -19.35 -15.45
C LEU A 461 -6.67 -19.00 -15.17
N ARG A 462 -7.59 -19.56 -15.96
CA ARG A 462 -9.04 -19.34 -15.80
C ARG A 462 -9.83 -20.59 -16.14
N ILE A 463 -10.64 -21.06 -15.21
CA ILE A 463 -11.40 -22.31 -15.29
C ILE A 463 -12.83 -22.13 -14.77
N THR A 464 -13.73 -23.08 -15.02
CA THR A 464 -15.04 -23.14 -14.34
C THR A 464 -15.06 -24.38 -13.45
N PRO A 465 -15.07 -24.25 -12.10
CA PRO A 465 -15.24 -25.38 -11.18
C PRO A 465 -16.52 -26.19 -11.44
N THR A 466 -16.57 -27.45 -11.00
CA THR A 466 -17.82 -28.24 -11.00
C THR A 466 -18.15 -28.83 -9.63
N ASP A 467 -19.44 -28.95 -9.31
CA ASP A 467 -19.99 -29.41 -8.03
C ASP A 467 -19.33 -30.70 -7.51
N GLU A 468 -19.07 -31.65 -8.42
CA GLU A 468 -18.52 -32.99 -8.13
C GLU A 468 -16.99 -32.99 -7.92
N GLY A 469 -16.30 -31.91 -8.31
CA GLY A 469 -14.84 -31.75 -8.41
C GLY A 469 -14.34 -31.60 -9.85
N GLY A 470 -13.08 -31.20 -10.03
CA GLY A 470 -12.54 -30.83 -11.34
C GLY A 470 -13.18 -29.57 -11.93
N TYR A 471 -12.90 -29.31 -13.22
CA TYR A 471 -13.29 -28.08 -13.92
C TYR A 471 -13.64 -28.31 -15.40
N THR A 472 -14.21 -27.28 -16.03
CA THR A 472 -14.31 -27.11 -17.49
C THR A 472 -13.59 -25.84 -17.96
N ILE A 473 -13.27 -25.75 -19.25
CA ILE A 473 -12.68 -24.55 -19.86
C ILE A 473 -13.78 -23.57 -20.26
N PRO A 474 -13.74 -22.29 -19.83
CA PRO A 474 -14.68 -21.26 -20.27
C PRO A 474 -14.33 -20.71 -21.67
N GLU A 475 -15.32 -20.09 -22.33
CA GLU A 475 -15.04 -19.31 -23.55
C GLU A 475 -14.28 -18.02 -23.19
N GLY A 476 -13.34 -17.60 -24.05
CA GLY A 476 -12.56 -16.37 -23.89
C GLY A 476 -11.09 -16.55 -23.48
N ASN A 477 -10.69 -17.75 -23.06
CA ASN A 477 -9.28 -18.08 -22.79
C ASN A 477 -8.40 -17.96 -24.05
N LEU A 478 -7.09 -17.75 -23.85
CA LEU A 478 -6.12 -17.44 -24.92
C LEU A 478 -6.01 -18.55 -25.97
N PHE A 479 -6.17 -19.81 -25.56
CA PHE A 479 -6.10 -20.98 -26.42
C PHE A 479 -7.37 -21.83 -26.31
N ALA A 480 -7.99 -22.13 -27.45
CA ALA A 480 -9.18 -22.98 -27.49
C ALA A 480 -8.88 -24.45 -27.13
N GLU A 481 -9.82 -25.12 -26.47
CA GLU A 481 -9.70 -26.53 -26.06
C GLU A 481 -9.30 -27.45 -27.24
N GLY A 482 -8.22 -28.21 -27.04
CA GLY A 482 -7.71 -29.15 -28.05
C GLY A 482 -6.78 -28.54 -29.12
N THR A 483 -6.39 -27.27 -28.98
CA THR A 483 -5.29 -26.69 -29.77
C THR A 483 -3.96 -27.38 -29.45
N GLU A 484 -3.23 -27.82 -30.48
CA GLU A 484 -1.98 -28.58 -30.34
C GLU A 484 -0.84 -27.67 -29.88
N GLY A 485 -0.12 -28.07 -28.82
CA GLY A 485 0.97 -27.27 -28.24
C GLY A 485 0.50 -26.14 -27.30
N THR A 486 -0.69 -26.24 -26.72
CA THR A 486 -1.22 -25.19 -25.82
C THR A 486 -2.00 -25.74 -24.63
N ARG A 487 -1.95 -25.06 -23.48
CA ARG A 487 -2.85 -25.26 -22.34
C ARG A 487 -4.09 -24.36 -22.47
N PRO A 488 -5.31 -24.93 -22.60
CA PRO A 488 -6.54 -24.13 -22.70
C PRO A 488 -6.96 -23.46 -21.38
N GLU A 489 -6.32 -23.79 -20.27
CA GLU A 489 -6.49 -23.13 -18.97
C GLU A 489 -5.94 -21.69 -18.96
N ILE A 490 -5.05 -21.33 -19.88
CA ILE A 490 -4.39 -20.02 -19.93
C ILE A 490 -5.40 -18.93 -20.33
N TYR A 491 -5.60 -17.94 -19.45
CA TYR A 491 -6.24 -16.67 -19.81
C TYR A 491 -5.19 -15.63 -20.21
N ALA A 492 -4.16 -15.44 -19.39
CA ALA A 492 -3.02 -14.60 -19.73
C ALA A 492 -1.70 -15.32 -19.45
N MET A 493 -0.64 -14.97 -20.19
CA MET A 493 0.68 -15.62 -20.10
C MET A 493 1.82 -14.61 -20.19
N GLY A 494 3.01 -15.05 -19.81
CA GLY A 494 4.22 -14.25 -19.93
C GLY A 494 4.37 -13.29 -18.75
N PHE A 495 4.21 -13.84 -17.54
CA PHE A 495 4.46 -13.18 -16.26
C PHE A 495 5.59 -13.88 -15.50
N ARG A 496 6.30 -13.18 -14.60
CA ARG A 496 7.30 -13.75 -13.68
C ARG A 496 6.66 -14.23 -12.39
N ASN A 497 5.95 -13.37 -11.66
CA ASN A 497 5.19 -13.69 -10.46
C ASN A 497 3.91 -12.82 -10.36
N PRO A 498 2.79 -13.23 -10.98
CA PRO A 498 1.49 -12.59 -10.81
C PRO A 498 0.90 -13.03 -9.47
N PHE A 499 1.47 -12.53 -8.37
CA PHE A 499 1.25 -13.03 -7.01
C PHE A 499 -0.12 -12.65 -6.44
N ARG A 500 -0.46 -11.35 -6.48
CA ARG A 500 -1.78 -10.80 -6.13
C ARG A 500 -2.38 -10.04 -7.31
N PHE A 501 -3.61 -10.38 -7.63
CA PHE A 501 -4.45 -9.76 -8.65
C PHE A 501 -5.91 -9.85 -8.22
N THR A 502 -6.77 -8.99 -8.77
CA THR A 502 -8.23 -9.06 -8.55
C THR A 502 -8.99 -9.12 -9.88
N VAL A 503 -10.25 -9.55 -9.85
CA VAL A 503 -11.19 -9.44 -10.98
C VAL A 503 -12.31 -8.45 -10.65
N ASP A 504 -12.45 -7.39 -11.44
CA ASP A 504 -13.55 -6.44 -11.26
C ASP A 504 -14.91 -7.11 -11.51
N GLN A 505 -15.74 -7.16 -10.47
CA GLN A 505 -17.08 -7.75 -10.49
C GLN A 505 -18.09 -6.98 -11.39
N LYS A 506 -17.75 -5.75 -11.85
CA LYS A 506 -18.60 -4.92 -12.73
C LYS A 506 -18.29 -5.12 -14.21
N THR A 507 -17.01 -5.27 -14.59
CA THR A 507 -16.56 -5.43 -15.98
C THR A 507 -16.12 -6.86 -16.34
N GLY A 508 -15.47 -7.57 -15.41
CA GLY A 508 -14.73 -8.81 -15.67
C GLY A 508 -13.28 -8.59 -16.14
N ASP A 509 -12.78 -7.35 -16.11
CA ASP A 509 -11.37 -7.04 -16.37
C ASP A 509 -10.52 -7.46 -15.14
N VAL A 510 -9.33 -8.03 -15.37
CA VAL A 510 -8.44 -8.50 -14.30
C VAL A 510 -7.34 -7.46 -14.04
N HIS A 511 -7.20 -6.98 -12.80
CA HIS A 511 -6.16 -6.05 -12.40
C HIS A 511 -5.02 -6.83 -11.74
N ALA A 512 -3.86 -6.89 -12.37
CA ALA A 512 -2.77 -7.79 -11.99
C ALA A 512 -1.41 -7.08 -11.98
N SER A 513 -0.66 -7.27 -10.90
CA SER A 513 0.74 -6.85 -10.81
C SER A 513 1.68 -8.00 -11.14
N ASP A 514 2.85 -7.70 -11.69
CA ASP A 514 3.90 -8.68 -11.96
C ASP A 514 5.26 -8.19 -11.47
N TYR A 515 6.00 -9.05 -10.76
CA TYR A 515 7.29 -8.72 -10.16
C TYR A 515 8.42 -8.81 -11.18
N GLY A 516 9.27 -7.79 -11.23
CA GLY A 516 10.50 -7.78 -12.03
C GLY A 516 11.69 -8.51 -11.41
N PRO A 517 12.79 -8.73 -12.15
CA PRO A 517 14.04 -9.23 -11.60
C PRO A 517 14.78 -8.18 -10.78
N ASP A 518 15.54 -8.62 -9.78
CA ASP A 518 16.14 -7.76 -8.76
C ASP A 518 17.38 -7.01 -9.31
N ARG A 519 17.17 -5.80 -9.85
CA ARG A 519 18.22 -5.08 -10.58
C ARG A 519 18.07 -3.55 -10.58
N GLY A 520 19.11 -2.87 -10.08
CA GLY A 520 19.27 -1.42 -10.20
C GLY A 520 19.60 -0.93 -11.62
N LEU A 521 19.48 0.39 -11.81
CA LEU A 521 19.81 1.11 -13.04
C LEU A 521 21.30 0.97 -13.43
N PRO A 522 21.67 1.15 -14.72
CA PRO A 522 20.81 1.39 -15.88
C PRO A 522 20.55 0.12 -16.70
N THR A 523 19.58 0.16 -17.62
CA THR A 523 19.44 -0.74 -18.78
C THR A 523 20.78 -1.04 -19.45
N THR A 524 20.99 -2.28 -19.90
CA THR A 524 22.20 -2.75 -20.59
C THR A 524 21.90 -3.44 -21.93
N ASP A 525 22.97 -3.85 -22.63
CA ASP A 525 22.87 -4.70 -23.83
C ASP A 525 22.18 -6.05 -23.55
N ARG A 526 22.18 -6.56 -22.30
CA ARG A 526 21.49 -7.80 -21.90
C ARG A 526 19.98 -7.63 -21.69
N GLY A 527 19.50 -6.44 -21.34
CA GLY A 527 18.11 -6.20 -20.96
C GLY A 527 17.92 -4.93 -20.15
N PRO A 528 16.67 -4.61 -19.74
CA PRO A 528 16.37 -3.48 -18.88
C PRO A 528 16.98 -3.59 -17.47
N GLU A 529 16.76 -2.57 -16.65
CA GLU A 529 16.78 -2.68 -15.18
C GLU A 529 15.66 -3.60 -14.66
N GLY A 530 15.57 -3.74 -13.33
CA GLY A 530 14.51 -4.45 -12.66
C GLY A 530 13.21 -3.65 -12.74
N LEU A 531 12.45 -3.89 -13.82
CA LEU A 531 11.15 -3.29 -14.05
C LEU A 531 10.05 -4.24 -13.60
N VAL A 532 9.09 -3.69 -12.86
CA VAL A 532 7.88 -4.35 -12.37
C VAL A 532 6.65 -3.70 -13.00
N GLU A 533 5.52 -4.39 -13.06
CA GLU A 533 4.35 -3.97 -13.83
C GLU A 533 3.04 -3.97 -13.05
N TYR A 534 2.09 -3.15 -13.52
CA TYR A 534 0.67 -3.23 -13.21
C TYR A 534 -0.14 -3.19 -14.52
N ASN A 535 -1.00 -4.20 -14.69
CA ASN A 535 -1.70 -4.57 -15.92
C ASN A 535 -3.22 -4.67 -15.71
N VAL A 536 -4.01 -4.19 -16.68
CA VAL A 536 -5.48 -4.34 -16.70
C VAL A 536 -5.89 -5.23 -17.88
N ILE A 537 -6.10 -6.52 -17.59
CA ILE A 537 -6.28 -7.61 -18.58
C ILE A 537 -7.74 -7.67 -19.06
N LYS A 538 -8.11 -6.68 -19.88
CA LYS A 538 -9.46 -6.54 -20.47
C LYS A 538 -9.81 -7.66 -21.48
N LYS A 539 -8.81 -8.46 -21.88
CA LYS A 539 -8.90 -9.67 -22.73
C LYS A 539 -7.69 -10.57 -22.50
N ALA A 540 -7.86 -11.87 -22.74
CA ALA A 540 -6.77 -12.84 -22.81
C ALA A 540 -5.61 -12.40 -23.72
N GLY A 541 -4.36 -12.51 -23.24
CA GLY A 541 -3.17 -11.94 -23.88
C GLY A 541 -1.83 -12.53 -23.42
N ASN A 542 -0.74 -11.99 -23.98
CA ASN A 542 0.65 -12.30 -23.61
C ASN A 542 1.31 -11.02 -23.10
N TYR A 543 2.07 -11.10 -22.00
CA TYR A 543 2.66 -9.97 -21.27
C TYR A 543 4.20 -9.97 -21.31
N GLY A 544 4.79 -10.89 -22.07
CA GLY A 544 6.14 -10.71 -22.62
C GLY A 544 7.26 -11.39 -21.84
N TRP A 545 7.14 -11.58 -20.52
CA TRP A 545 8.17 -12.27 -19.74
C TRP A 545 8.38 -13.70 -20.29
N PRO A 546 9.62 -14.18 -20.47
CA PRO A 546 10.93 -13.57 -20.11
C PRO A 546 11.63 -12.77 -21.22
N PHE A 547 10.97 -12.45 -22.32
CA PHE A 547 11.61 -11.87 -23.51
C PHE A 547 11.58 -10.34 -23.52
N CYS A 548 10.49 -9.75 -23.04
CA CYS A 548 10.29 -8.31 -22.90
C CYS A 548 9.55 -8.02 -21.58
N HIS A 549 9.72 -6.82 -21.01
CA HIS A 549 9.08 -6.38 -19.76
C HIS A 549 8.98 -4.84 -19.75
N GLY A 550 8.13 -4.26 -18.90
CA GLY A 550 7.87 -2.81 -18.85
C GLY A 550 7.19 -2.32 -20.14
N ASP A 551 7.64 -1.20 -20.71
CA ASP A 551 7.17 -0.68 -21.99
C ASP A 551 7.66 -1.48 -23.22
N ASN A 552 7.56 -2.81 -23.16
CA ASN A 552 8.12 -3.75 -24.13
C ASN A 552 9.64 -3.61 -24.31
N GLN A 553 10.39 -3.44 -23.22
CA GLN A 553 11.86 -3.40 -23.28
C GLN A 553 12.43 -4.81 -23.44
N PRO A 554 13.19 -5.11 -24.52
CA PRO A 554 13.65 -6.47 -24.77
C PRO A 554 14.94 -6.83 -24.03
N TYR A 555 14.97 -8.07 -23.52
CA TYR A 555 16.17 -8.79 -23.14
C TYR A 555 16.92 -9.32 -24.38
N ALA A 556 18.13 -9.83 -24.16
CA ALA A 556 18.92 -10.58 -25.14
C ALA A 556 19.32 -11.95 -24.56
N PRO A 557 19.42 -13.01 -25.39
CA PRO A 557 20.03 -14.26 -24.98
C PRO A 557 21.53 -14.04 -24.70
N TYR A 558 22.06 -14.76 -23.70
CA TYR A 558 23.44 -14.64 -23.22
C TYR A 558 24.07 -16.03 -23.14
N ASP A 559 25.32 -16.18 -23.58
CA ASP A 559 26.12 -17.40 -23.43
C ASP A 559 27.19 -17.19 -22.35
N PRO A 560 27.02 -17.73 -21.13
CA PRO A 560 27.98 -17.50 -20.06
C PRO A 560 29.31 -18.25 -20.23
N ASP A 561 29.39 -19.28 -21.09
CA ASP A 561 30.65 -19.97 -21.37
C ASP A 561 31.61 -19.10 -22.21
N THR A 562 31.08 -18.08 -22.90
CA THR A 562 31.86 -17.15 -23.75
C THR A 562 31.78 -15.68 -23.34
N GLY A 563 30.71 -15.28 -22.65
CA GLY A 563 30.36 -13.88 -22.36
C GLY A 563 29.71 -13.15 -23.54
N ASP A 564 29.30 -13.86 -24.60
CA ASP A 564 28.64 -13.25 -25.76
C ASP A 564 27.17 -12.90 -25.47
N VAL A 565 26.77 -11.67 -25.76
CA VAL A 565 25.37 -11.21 -25.75
C VAL A 565 24.82 -11.24 -27.18
N GLY A 566 23.63 -11.80 -27.37
CA GLY A 566 22.98 -11.94 -28.67
C GLY A 566 22.26 -10.68 -29.17
N GLU A 567 21.52 -10.82 -30.27
CA GLU A 567 20.56 -9.78 -30.70
C GLU A 567 19.34 -9.78 -29.76
N LYS A 568 18.90 -8.60 -29.30
CA LYS A 568 17.70 -8.44 -28.46
C LYS A 568 16.44 -8.94 -29.15
N PHE A 569 15.47 -9.44 -28.38
CA PHE A 569 14.23 -9.99 -28.91
C PHE A 569 13.35 -8.95 -29.62
N ASP A 570 12.56 -9.40 -30.61
CA ASP A 570 11.54 -8.58 -31.30
C ASP A 570 10.19 -8.73 -30.58
N CYS A 571 9.83 -7.77 -29.72
CA CYS A 571 8.60 -7.83 -28.94
C CYS A 571 7.32 -7.79 -29.81
N ASP A 572 7.37 -7.24 -31.03
CA ASP A 572 6.24 -7.30 -31.98
C ASP A 572 6.01 -8.74 -32.50
N HIS A 573 7.05 -9.60 -32.49
CA HIS A 573 7.06 -10.93 -33.12
C HIS A 573 7.84 -11.97 -32.31
N LEU A 574 7.56 -12.11 -31.02
CA LEU A 574 8.29 -13.03 -30.14
C LEU A 574 8.33 -14.48 -30.65
N VAL A 575 9.54 -15.05 -30.66
CA VAL A 575 9.79 -16.46 -31.01
C VAL A 575 10.51 -17.16 -29.86
N ASN A 576 9.82 -18.11 -29.23
CA ASN A 576 10.39 -18.96 -28.19
C ASN A 576 11.23 -20.10 -28.83
N GLU A 577 12.54 -19.85 -28.94
CA GLU A 577 13.54 -20.79 -29.44
C GLU A 577 14.17 -21.71 -28.36
N SER A 578 13.70 -21.67 -27.10
CA SER A 578 14.21 -22.55 -26.04
C SER A 578 14.19 -24.03 -26.48
N PRO A 579 15.24 -24.81 -26.19
CA PRO A 579 15.26 -26.26 -26.45
C PRO A 579 14.24 -27.02 -25.59
N ASN A 580 13.73 -26.39 -24.52
CA ASN A 580 12.78 -26.94 -23.57
C ASN A 580 11.33 -26.51 -23.84
N ASN A 581 11.10 -25.61 -24.80
CA ASN A 581 9.76 -25.18 -25.19
C ASN A 581 8.95 -26.36 -25.76
N THR A 582 7.85 -26.71 -25.09
CA THR A 582 6.93 -27.79 -25.48
C THR A 582 5.66 -27.28 -26.18
N GLY A 583 5.54 -25.98 -26.43
CA GLY A 583 4.39 -25.32 -27.00
C GLY A 583 4.61 -24.73 -28.40
N LEU A 584 4.02 -23.56 -28.64
CA LEU A 584 4.19 -22.78 -29.86
C LEU A 584 5.55 -22.08 -29.86
N LYS A 585 6.13 -21.90 -31.06
CA LYS A 585 7.34 -21.08 -31.24
C LYS A 585 7.02 -19.61 -31.47
N GLU A 586 6.21 -19.31 -32.49
CA GLU A 586 5.63 -17.98 -32.69
C GLU A 586 4.60 -17.75 -31.58
N LEU A 587 4.85 -16.76 -30.70
CA LEU A 587 4.00 -16.46 -29.55
C LEU A 587 2.88 -15.45 -29.92
N PRO A 588 1.82 -15.32 -29.09
CA PRO A 588 0.86 -14.22 -29.23
C PRO A 588 1.56 -12.85 -29.04
N PRO A 589 1.11 -11.78 -29.72
CA PRO A 589 1.69 -10.44 -29.55
C PRO A 589 1.63 -9.94 -28.10
N VAL A 590 2.68 -9.26 -27.67
CA VAL A 590 2.78 -8.71 -26.31
C VAL A 590 1.80 -7.54 -26.13
N GLN A 591 1.17 -7.47 -24.96
CA GLN A 591 0.37 -6.32 -24.52
C GLN A 591 1.24 -5.40 -23.66
N LEU A 592 0.98 -4.09 -23.67
CA LEU A 592 1.67 -3.15 -22.80
C LEU A 592 0.96 -3.08 -21.43
N PRO A 593 1.71 -2.92 -20.32
CA PRO A 593 1.14 -2.59 -19.02
C PRO A 593 0.61 -1.15 -18.97
N GLU A 594 -0.29 -0.91 -18.03
CA GLU A 594 -0.82 0.43 -17.72
C GLU A 594 0.19 1.28 -16.92
N VAL A 595 1.03 0.66 -16.09
CA VAL A 595 2.10 1.30 -15.31
C VAL A 595 3.31 0.35 -15.24
N TRP A 596 4.53 0.89 -15.35
CA TRP A 596 5.78 0.17 -15.08
C TRP A 596 6.79 1.06 -14.34
N TYR A 597 7.57 0.47 -13.43
CA TYR A 597 8.59 1.18 -12.65
C TYR A 597 9.66 0.23 -12.12
N GLY A 598 10.66 0.74 -11.41
CA GLY A 598 11.68 -0.08 -10.75
C GLY A 598 12.22 0.60 -9.50
N TYR A 599 13.45 0.24 -9.12
CA TYR A 599 14.06 0.66 -7.85
C TYR A 599 14.32 2.18 -7.74
N GLY A 600 14.60 2.86 -8.85
CA GLY A 600 14.77 4.32 -8.91
C GLY A 600 13.49 5.05 -9.32
N ASP A 601 13.47 6.38 -9.17
CA ASP A 601 12.31 7.21 -9.49
C ASP A 601 11.93 7.07 -10.98
N SER A 602 10.65 6.83 -11.27
CA SER A 602 10.15 6.70 -12.64
C SER A 602 9.92 8.07 -13.27
N GLU A 603 10.62 8.38 -14.38
CA GLU A 603 10.37 9.60 -15.17
C GLU A 603 8.94 9.65 -15.75
N THR A 604 8.28 8.49 -15.90
CA THR A 604 6.94 8.37 -16.51
C THR A 604 5.82 8.29 -15.46
N PHE A 605 6.09 7.69 -14.30
CA PHE A 605 5.12 7.49 -13.21
C PHE A 605 5.71 7.89 -11.85
N PRO A 606 6.12 9.16 -11.66
CA PRO A 606 6.78 9.60 -10.43
C PRO A 606 5.95 9.34 -9.16
N GLU A 607 4.62 9.21 -9.27
CA GLU A 607 3.74 8.86 -8.14
C GLU A 607 4.05 7.52 -7.47
N VAL A 608 4.77 6.59 -8.11
CA VAL A 608 5.14 5.29 -7.50
C VAL A 608 6.36 5.37 -6.56
N GLY A 609 7.11 6.47 -6.62
CA GLY A 609 8.36 6.70 -5.87
C GLY A 609 9.53 5.78 -6.27
N SER A 610 10.46 5.60 -5.34
CA SER A 610 11.63 4.71 -5.40
C SER A 610 11.73 3.82 -4.15
N GLY A 611 12.62 2.82 -4.16
CA GLY A 611 12.76 1.80 -3.10
C GLY A 611 12.70 0.37 -3.63
N GLY A 612 12.63 -0.64 -2.76
CA GLY A 612 12.36 -2.03 -3.16
C GLY A 612 11.09 -2.13 -4.02
N SER A 613 10.97 -3.14 -4.88
CA SER A 613 9.91 -3.19 -5.90
C SER A 613 9.09 -4.49 -5.83
N ALA A 614 7.98 -4.45 -5.08
CA ALA A 614 7.10 -5.58 -4.80
C ALA A 614 5.61 -5.20 -5.01
N PRO A 615 5.19 -5.02 -6.29
CA PRO A 615 3.86 -4.54 -6.62
C PRO A 615 2.79 -5.58 -6.39
N MET A 616 1.62 -5.15 -5.90
CA MET A 616 0.44 -5.99 -5.77
C MET A 616 -0.83 -5.21 -6.17
N SER A 617 -1.76 -5.90 -6.84
CA SER A 617 -3.05 -5.32 -7.24
C SER A 617 -4.13 -5.65 -6.23
N GLY A 618 -4.75 -4.61 -5.68
CA GLY A 618 -5.91 -4.69 -4.79
C GLY A 618 -7.24 -4.47 -5.53
N PRO A 619 -8.36 -4.38 -4.79
CA PRO A 619 -9.70 -4.47 -5.34
C PRO A 619 -10.08 -3.22 -6.14
N VAL A 620 -11.04 -3.37 -7.05
CA VAL A 620 -11.75 -2.24 -7.68
C VAL A 620 -13.00 -1.92 -6.87
N TYR A 621 -13.08 -0.75 -6.25
CA TYR A 621 -14.23 -0.39 -5.43
C TYR A 621 -15.49 -0.16 -6.27
N GLN A 622 -16.62 -0.68 -5.80
CA GLN A 622 -17.92 -0.50 -6.42
C GLN A 622 -18.90 0.08 -5.41
N TYR A 623 -19.31 1.33 -5.62
CA TYR A 623 -20.13 2.06 -4.66
C TYR A 623 -21.60 1.64 -4.74
N ASP A 624 -22.09 0.96 -3.70
CA ASP A 624 -23.53 0.74 -3.51
C ASP A 624 -24.15 1.88 -2.69
N ALA A 625 -25.05 2.63 -3.34
CA ALA A 625 -25.85 3.67 -2.70
C ALA A 625 -26.89 3.12 -1.71
N ASP A 626 -27.44 1.92 -1.95
CA ASP A 626 -28.46 1.27 -1.11
C ASP A 626 -27.85 0.54 0.11
N ASN A 627 -26.53 0.29 0.13
CA ASN A 627 -25.81 -0.27 1.28
C ASN A 627 -25.99 0.64 2.52
N PRO A 628 -26.56 0.14 3.63
CA PRO A 628 -26.87 0.95 4.82
C PRO A 628 -25.68 1.15 5.77
N SER A 629 -24.50 0.61 5.47
CA SER A 629 -23.32 0.74 6.33
C SER A 629 -22.89 2.20 6.47
N PRO A 630 -22.54 2.67 7.70
CA PRO A 630 -21.99 3.99 7.92
C PRO A 630 -20.49 4.08 7.61
N THR A 631 -19.77 2.95 7.53
CA THR A 631 -18.31 2.89 7.32
C THR A 631 -17.89 2.77 5.85
N LYS A 632 -18.86 2.59 4.94
CA LYS A 632 -18.59 2.35 3.52
C LYS A 632 -17.86 3.52 2.88
N PHE A 633 -16.92 3.23 1.98
CA PHE A 633 -16.18 4.27 1.28
C PHE A 633 -17.11 5.19 0.45
N PRO A 634 -16.77 6.48 0.29
CA PRO A 634 -17.64 7.43 -0.38
C PRO A 634 -17.72 7.18 -1.89
N ALA A 635 -18.80 7.66 -2.50
CA ALA A 635 -19.07 7.51 -3.93
C ALA A 635 -17.96 8.04 -4.86
N TYR A 636 -17.08 8.91 -4.36
CA TYR A 636 -15.83 9.29 -5.02
C TYR A 636 -15.09 8.06 -5.58
N TYR A 637 -14.94 6.99 -4.77
CA TYR A 637 -14.17 5.80 -5.13
C TYR A 637 -14.84 4.84 -6.12
N ASP A 638 -16.04 5.09 -6.66
CA ASP A 638 -16.64 4.15 -7.64
C ASP A 638 -15.72 3.96 -8.86
N GLY A 639 -15.35 2.71 -9.15
CA GLY A 639 -14.40 2.37 -10.21
C GLY A 639 -12.94 2.71 -9.92
N ALA A 640 -12.57 3.08 -8.69
CA ALA A 640 -11.17 3.21 -8.29
C ALA A 640 -10.53 1.82 -8.14
N ALA A 641 -9.38 1.61 -8.77
CA ALA A 641 -8.53 0.44 -8.50
C ALA A 641 -7.55 0.77 -7.38
N PHE A 642 -7.43 -0.09 -6.38
CA PHE A 642 -6.43 0.04 -5.33
C PHE A 642 -5.16 -0.74 -5.72
N PHE A 643 -4.00 -0.11 -5.55
CA PHE A 643 -2.69 -0.67 -5.84
C PHE A 643 -1.82 -0.53 -4.58
N TYR A 644 -0.96 -1.50 -4.29
CA TYR A 644 -0.14 -1.46 -3.09
C TYR A 644 1.27 -2.00 -3.32
N GLU A 645 2.19 -1.52 -2.49
CA GLU A 645 3.60 -1.89 -2.51
C GLU A 645 3.98 -2.54 -1.19
N TRP A 646 4.42 -3.80 -1.27
CA TRP A 646 4.83 -4.57 -0.10
C TRP A 646 6.26 -4.24 0.33
N SER A 647 7.07 -3.60 -0.52
CA SER A 647 8.42 -3.11 -0.19
C SER A 647 8.49 -1.60 0.06
N ARG A 648 7.38 -0.86 -0.06
CA ARG A 648 7.34 0.62 0.14
C ARG A 648 6.22 1.08 1.08
N ASP A 649 5.61 0.16 1.82
CA ASP A 649 4.62 0.42 2.87
C ASP A 649 3.52 1.43 2.49
N TYR A 650 2.93 1.28 1.29
CA TYR A 650 1.88 2.18 0.82
C TYR A 650 0.71 1.48 0.12
N VAL A 651 -0.41 2.20 0.10
CA VAL A 651 -1.55 1.95 -0.79
C VAL A 651 -1.80 3.21 -1.62
N LYS A 652 -2.14 3.05 -2.90
CA LYS A 652 -2.42 4.12 -3.86
C LYS A 652 -3.71 3.85 -4.61
N GLU A 653 -4.37 4.94 -4.99
CA GLU A 653 -5.56 4.97 -5.83
C GLU A 653 -5.14 5.12 -7.29
N ILE A 654 -5.56 4.21 -8.17
CA ILE A 654 -5.38 4.30 -9.63
C ILE A 654 -6.73 4.61 -10.29
N ARG A 655 -6.75 5.65 -11.13
CA ARG A 655 -7.92 6.09 -11.90
C ARG A 655 -7.70 6.02 -13.40
N PHE A 656 -8.77 5.71 -14.12
CA PHE A 656 -8.84 5.68 -15.57
C PHE A 656 -9.84 6.72 -16.08
N ASP A 657 -9.64 7.23 -17.30
CA ASP A 657 -10.63 8.05 -18.02
C ASP A 657 -11.73 7.19 -18.69
N ASP A 658 -12.79 7.82 -19.19
CA ASP A 658 -13.93 7.17 -19.89
C ASP A 658 -13.47 6.36 -21.14
N GLU A 659 -12.30 6.69 -21.71
CA GLU A 659 -11.64 5.92 -22.77
C GLU A 659 -10.88 4.67 -22.25
N GLY A 660 -10.64 4.55 -20.95
CA GLY A 660 -9.97 3.44 -20.28
C GLY A 660 -8.44 3.58 -20.19
N SER A 661 -7.92 4.80 -20.26
CA SER A 661 -6.49 5.17 -20.18
C SER A 661 -6.15 5.71 -18.78
N LEU A 662 -4.90 5.56 -18.33
CA LEU A 662 -4.49 6.02 -17.00
C LEU A 662 -4.69 7.55 -16.84
N LEU A 663 -5.62 7.94 -15.97
CA LEU A 663 -5.92 9.35 -15.68
C LEU A 663 -4.96 9.93 -14.64
N LYS A 664 -4.81 9.22 -13.51
CA LYS A 664 -4.04 9.67 -12.35
C LYS A 664 -3.72 8.49 -11.41
N ILE A 665 -2.57 8.54 -10.75
CA ILE A 665 -2.25 7.78 -9.54
C ILE A 665 -2.26 8.77 -8.36
N ASN A 666 -2.99 8.49 -7.29
CA ASN A 666 -3.01 9.30 -6.06
C ASN A 666 -2.54 8.46 -4.88
N ASP A 667 -2.01 9.10 -3.84
CA ASP A 667 -1.84 8.46 -2.53
C ASP A 667 -3.19 8.14 -1.89
N PHE A 668 -3.24 7.05 -1.11
CA PHE A 668 -4.36 6.72 -0.24
C PHE A 668 -3.85 6.59 1.20
N LEU A 669 -4.36 7.42 2.11
CA LEU A 669 -3.98 7.44 3.52
C LEU A 669 -2.47 7.55 3.77
N SER A 670 -1.78 8.46 3.06
CA SER A 670 -0.31 8.67 3.18
C SER A 670 0.18 9.16 4.55
N THR A 671 -0.72 9.43 5.50
CA THR A 671 -0.41 9.71 6.92
C THR A 671 -0.65 8.51 7.84
N SER A 672 -1.12 7.37 7.32
CA SER A 672 -1.34 6.13 8.07
C SER A 672 -0.16 5.17 7.86
N GLU A 673 0.25 4.50 8.94
CA GLU A 673 1.26 3.44 8.87
C GLU A 673 0.64 2.16 8.31
N PHE A 674 1.09 1.78 7.11
CA PHE A 674 0.95 0.43 6.57
C PHE A 674 2.18 -0.40 6.94
N SER A 675 2.02 -1.72 7.07
CA SER A 675 3.13 -2.64 7.35
C SER A 675 3.12 -3.81 6.37
N LYS A 676 3.68 -3.56 5.20
CA LYS A 676 3.79 -4.46 4.05
C LYS A 676 2.44 -5.10 3.71
N PRO A 677 1.49 -4.32 3.16
CA PRO A 677 0.20 -4.82 2.72
C PRO A 677 0.37 -6.06 1.84
N MET A 678 -0.30 -7.15 2.20
CA MET A 678 -0.10 -8.49 1.63
C MET A 678 -1.31 -8.98 0.83
N ASP A 679 -2.51 -8.61 1.29
CA ASP A 679 -3.76 -8.83 0.56
C ASP A 679 -4.86 -7.86 1.03
N MET A 680 -5.85 -7.58 0.19
CA MET A 680 -6.97 -6.70 0.53
C MET A 680 -8.20 -6.93 -0.34
N THR A 681 -9.40 -6.80 0.23
CA THR A 681 -10.67 -6.82 -0.52
C THR A 681 -11.76 -5.99 0.16
N PHE A 682 -12.82 -5.60 -0.58
CA PHE A 682 -13.93 -4.85 -0.01
C PHE A 682 -15.04 -5.77 0.53
N GLY A 683 -15.40 -5.57 1.79
CA GLY A 683 -16.47 -6.33 2.43
C GLY A 683 -17.89 -5.92 1.99
N PRO A 684 -18.91 -6.71 2.34
CA PRO A 684 -20.31 -6.38 2.06
C PRO A 684 -20.83 -5.15 2.84
N ASP A 685 -20.09 -4.68 3.85
CA ASP A 685 -20.29 -3.40 4.52
C ASP A 685 -19.66 -2.20 3.78
N GLY A 686 -18.94 -2.45 2.68
CA GLY A 686 -18.29 -1.42 1.86
C GLY A 686 -17.01 -0.83 2.45
N SER A 687 -16.48 -1.44 3.51
CA SER A 687 -15.17 -1.14 4.10
C SER A 687 -14.06 -1.97 3.44
N LEU A 688 -12.81 -1.49 3.45
CA LEU A 688 -11.66 -2.19 2.88
C LEU A 688 -11.01 -3.07 3.95
N TYR A 689 -10.97 -4.38 3.74
CA TYR A 689 -10.28 -5.34 4.60
C TYR A 689 -8.86 -5.55 4.08
N LEU A 690 -7.91 -5.75 5.00
CA LEU A 690 -6.47 -5.71 4.74
C LEU A 690 -5.73 -6.75 5.59
N LEU A 691 -4.87 -7.56 4.96
CA LEU A 691 -3.80 -8.31 5.63
C LEU A 691 -2.48 -7.58 5.51
N GLU A 692 -1.72 -7.55 6.60
CA GLU A 692 -0.37 -6.99 6.67
C GLU A 692 0.63 -8.06 7.12
N TRP A 693 1.78 -8.11 6.45
CA TRP A 693 2.84 -9.07 6.75
C TRP A 693 3.65 -8.68 8.00
N GLY A 694 3.71 -7.39 8.36
CA GLY A 694 4.50 -6.92 9.51
C GLY A 694 5.93 -6.49 9.17
N SER A 695 6.60 -5.84 10.13
CA SER A 695 7.85 -5.09 9.93
C SER A 695 9.09 -5.96 9.71
N GLU A 696 9.15 -7.17 10.24
CA GLU A 696 10.27 -8.11 10.01
C GLU A 696 10.12 -8.86 8.67
N PHE A 697 11.18 -9.55 8.26
CA PHE A 697 11.20 -10.44 7.10
C PHE A 697 11.68 -11.83 7.52
N GLY A 698 11.30 -12.84 6.75
CA GLY A 698 11.12 -14.20 7.26
C GLY A 698 9.75 -14.34 7.94
N GLY A 699 9.31 -15.57 8.16
CA GLY A 699 7.98 -15.85 8.71
C GLY A 699 7.94 -15.87 10.24
N GLY A 700 6.77 -15.55 10.81
CA GLY A 700 6.52 -15.49 12.27
C GLY A 700 6.44 -14.08 12.87
N ASN A 701 6.08 -13.07 12.06
CA ASN A 701 5.97 -11.67 12.48
C ASN A 701 4.87 -11.44 13.52
N ASN A 702 5.27 -10.99 14.72
CA ASN A 702 4.39 -10.72 15.87
C ASN A 702 3.63 -9.38 15.76
N ASP A 703 3.80 -8.67 14.66
CA ASP A 703 3.12 -7.42 14.28
C ASP A 703 2.35 -7.55 12.95
N SER A 704 2.31 -8.75 12.37
CA SER A 704 1.39 -9.08 11.28
C SER A 704 -0.06 -9.04 11.75
N GLY A 705 -1.01 -8.75 10.86
CA GLY A 705 -2.41 -8.70 11.28
C GLY A 705 -3.46 -8.62 10.18
N LEU A 706 -4.70 -8.83 10.59
CA LEU A 706 -5.92 -8.55 9.84
C LEU A 706 -6.57 -7.25 10.36
N TYR A 707 -6.83 -6.33 9.43
CA TYR A 707 -7.38 -5.01 9.67
C TYR A 707 -8.60 -4.73 8.79
N ARG A 708 -9.39 -3.74 9.18
CA ARG A 708 -10.43 -3.12 8.34
C ARG A 708 -10.28 -1.61 8.37
N ILE A 709 -10.24 -0.99 7.20
CA ILE A 709 -10.23 0.45 7.01
C ILE A 709 -11.68 0.91 6.81
N ASP A 710 -12.14 1.77 7.71
CA ASP A 710 -13.50 2.31 7.75
C ASP A 710 -13.49 3.81 7.41
N TYR A 711 -14.47 4.27 6.62
CA TYR A 711 -14.71 5.70 6.40
C TYR A 711 -15.62 6.25 7.52
N ALA A 712 -15.00 6.80 8.57
CA ALA A 712 -15.68 7.17 9.81
C ALA A 712 -16.18 8.62 9.87
N GLN A 713 -15.57 9.56 9.14
CA GLN A 713 -15.91 11.00 9.18
C GLN A 713 -15.92 11.62 10.60
N GLY A 714 -14.89 11.37 11.42
CA GLY A 714 -14.86 11.87 12.81
C GLY A 714 -15.91 11.22 13.71
N GLN A 715 -16.11 9.93 13.52
CA GLN A 715 -16.96 9.04 14.32
C GLN A 715 -16.22 7.73 14.59
N ARG A 716 -14.94 7.83 14.96
CA ARG A 716 -14.01 6.71 15.03
C ARG A 716 -14.27 5.86 16.27
N ASN A 717 -13.79 4.62 16.25
CA ASN A 717 -13.86 3.72 17.41
C ASN A 717 -12.65 3.95 18.33
N PRO A 718 -12.78 3.70 19.64
CA PRO A 718 -11.63 3.61 20.53
C PRO A 718 -10.59 2.61 20.01
N VAL A 719 -9.31 2.98 20.07
CA VAL A 719 -8.22 2.04 19.84
C VAL A 719 -8.01 1.26 21.13
N ALA A 720 -8.42 -0.01 21.14
CA ALA A 720 -8.13 -0.90 22.24
C ALA A 720 -6.69 -1.42 22.13
N LYS A 721 -5.94 -1.35 23.23
CA LYS A 721 -4.65 -2.01 23.40
C LYS A 721 -4.66 -2.76 24.72
N ALA A 722 -4.32 -4.05 24.66
CA ALA A 722 -4.32 -4.96 25.78
C ALA A 722 -2.95 -5.64 25.90
N ALA A 723 -2.47 -5.83 27.13
CA ALA A 723 -1.27 -6.63 27.38
C ALA A 723 -1.44 -7.54 28.61
N ALA A 724 -0.80 -8.70 28.57
CA ALA A 724 -0.77 -9.69 29.65
C ALA A 724 0.65 -9.83 30.24
N SER A 725 0.73 -10.18 31.53
CA SER A 725 2.01 -10.42 32.21
C SER A 725 2.71 -11.72 31.79
N VAL A 726 1.91 -12.70 31.34
CA VAL A 726 2.31 -13.98 30.71
C VAL A 726 1.14 -14.45 29.85
N THR A 727 1.43 -15.09 28.71
CA THR A 727 0.47 -15.72 27.79
C THR A 727 0.28 -17.21 28.05
N ASP A 728 1.22 -17.83 28.76
CA ASP A 728 1.32 -19.29 28.86
C ASP A 728 1.96 -19.70 30.18
N GLY A 729 1.89 -21.01 30.47
CA GLY A 729 2.54 -21.64 31.62
C GLY A 729 1.65 -22.60 32.41
N PRO A 730 2.22 -23.29 33.42
CA PRO A 730 1.55 -24.37 34.13
C PRO A 730 0.44 -23.89 35.08
N VAL A 731 -0.70 -24.60 35.06
CA VAL A 731 -1.85 -24.31 35.93
C VAL A 731 -1.56 -24.55 37.43
N PRO A 732 -2.05 -23.69 38.35
CA PRO A 732 -2.85 -22.50 38.10
C PRO A 732 -2.00 -21.32 37.60
N LEU A 733 -2.41 -20.75 36.46
CA LEU A 733 -1.73 -19.63 35.80
C LEU A 733 -2.39 -18.32 36.23
N GLU A 734 -1.69 -17.51 37.04
CA GLU A 734 -2.14 -16.18 37.46
C GLU A 734 -1.63 -15.14 36.44
N VAL A 735 -2.55 -14.47 35.76
CA VAL A 735 -2.24 -13.49 34.69
C VAL A 735 -2.73 -12.12 35.12
N GLY A 736 -1.83 -11.12 35.05
CA GLY A 736 -2.18 -9.71 35.16
C GLY A 736 -2.41 -9.11 33.78
N PHE A 737 -3.52 -8.40 33.61
CA PHE A 737 -3.93 -7.75 32.37
C PHE A 737 -3.97 -6.23 32.54
N THR A 738 -3.63 -5.49 31.48
CA THR A 738 -3.67 -4.01 31.46
C THR A 738 -4.20 -3.51 30.12
N SER A 739 -4.97 -2.41 30.15
CA SER A 739 -5.44 -1.66 28.98
C SER A 739 -4.57 -0.44 28.66
N GLU A 740 -3.31 -0.45 29.11
CA GLU A 740 -2.36 0.65 28.91
C GLU A 740 -2.04 0.82 27.42
N GLY A 741 -2.11 2.06 26.92
CA GLY A 741 -2.08 2.36 25.47
C GLY A 741 -3.45 2.36 24.78
N SER A 742 -4.55 2.02 25.47
CA SER A 742 -5.90 2.21 24.91
C SER A 742 -6.30 3.69 24.92
N GLU A 743 -6.79 4.21 23.80
CA GLU A 743 -7.16 5.62 23.63
C GLU A 743 -8.39 5.82 22.73
N ASP A 744 -8.87 7.06 22.65
CA ASP A 744 -9.99 7.48 21.81
C ASP A 744 -9.51 8.53 20.79
N PRO A 745 -9.56 8.25 19.47
CA PRO A 745 -9.06 9.19 18.45
C PRO A 745 -9.79 10.54 18.41
N ASP A 746 -11.04 10.60 18.88
CA ASP A 746 -11.88 11.80 18.88
C ASP A 746 -11.85 12.51 20.26
N GLY A 747 -11.08 12.00 21.22
CA GLY A 747 -10.79 12.60 22.53
C GLY A 747 -11.82 12.31 23.62
N ASP A 748 -12.70 11.34 23.41
CA ASP A 748 -13.82 11.01 24.29
C ASP A 748 -13.40 10.15 25.52
N SER A 749 -14.32 9.94 26.47
CA SER A 749 -13.98 9.26 27.75
C SER A 749 -14.25 7.75 27.74
N LEU A 750 -13.25 6.95 28.13
CA LEU A 750 -13.29 5.49 28.03
C LEU A 750 -13.86 4.78 29.27
N GLU A 751 -14.72 3.78 29.02
CA GLU A 751 -15.05 2.67 29.92
C GLU A 751 -14.44 1.36 29.40
N TYR A 752 -14.14 0.42 30.31
CA TYR A 752 -13.44 -0.84 30.02
C TYR A 752 -14.28 -2.04 30.46
N ALA A 753 -14.19 -3.14 29.70
CA ALA A 753 -14.72 -4.45 30.10
C ALA A 753 -13.75 -5.56 29.67
N TRP A 754 -13.53 -6.55 30.53
CA TRP A 754 -12.73 -7.75 30.23
C TRP A 754 -13.58 -9.01 30.32
N ASP A 755 -13.51 -9.84 29.30
CA ASP A 755 -13.87 -11.26 29.33
C ASP A 755 -12.54 -12.05 29.34
N PHE A 756 -12.34 -12.96 30.30
CA PHE A 756 -11.06 -13.66 30.47
C PHE A 756 -11.05 -15.08 29.93
N ASP A 757 -12.20 -15.73 29.73
CA ASP A 757 -12.28 -17.12 29.26
C ASP A 757 -13.02 -17.28 27.92
N GLY A 758 -13.64 -16.21 27.40
CA GLY A 758 -14.28 -16.15 26.09
C GLY A 758 -15.73 -16.68 26.09
N ASP A 759 -16.38 -16.83 27.26
CA ASP A 759 -17.76 -17.33 27.32
C ASP A 759 -18.83 -16.31 26.88
N GLY A 760 -18.45 -15.04 26.70
CA GLY A 760 -19.31 -13.91 26.38
C GLY A 760 -19.77 -13.13 27.60
N THR A 761 -19.09 -13.28 28.74
CA THR A 761 -19.41 -12.63 30.02
C THR A 761 -18.27 -11.74 30.49
N TRP A 762 -18.54 -10.44 30.55
CA TRP A 762 -17.62 -9.46 31.13
C TRP A 762 -17.41 -9.69 32.64
N ASP A 763 -16.25 -10.23 32.99
CA ASP A 763 -15.79 -10.58 34.33
C ASP A 763 -15.38 -9.35 35.15
N SER A 764 -14.77 -8.36 34.49
CA SER A 764 -14.19 -7.16 35.10
C SER A 764 -14.50 -5.89 34.32
N THR A 765 -14.49 -4.75 35.01
CA THR A 765 -14.55 -3.40 34.42
C THR A 765 -13.40 -2.50 34.92
N ASP A 766 -12.36 -3.10 35.51
CA ASP A 766 -11.14 -2.39 35.92
C ASP A 766 -10.14 -2.35 34.74
N ALA A 767 -9.56 -1.18 34.47
CA ALA A 767 -8.58 -0.97 33.39
C ALA A 767 -7.33 -1.87 33.50
N ALA A 768 -6.96 -2.25 34.72
CA ALA A 768 -5.95 -3.27 34.97
C ALA A 768 -6.50 -4.29 36.00
N ALA A 769 -6.37 -5.57 35.69
CA ALA A 769 -7.06 -6.65 36.37
C ALA A 769 -6.18 -7.91 36.49
N THR A 770 -6.66 -8.95 37.18
CA THR A 770 -5.94 -10.23 37.31
C THR A 770 -6.91 -11.41 37.25
N HIS A 771 -6.65 -12.39 36.38
CA HIS A 771 -7.38 -13.66 36.33
C HIS A 771 -6.49 -14.82 36.85
N THR A 772 -7.08 -15.98 37.14
CA THR A 772 -6.31 -17.20 37.46
C THR A 772 -6.93 -18.43 36.81
N TYR A 773 -6.32 -18.88 35.71
CA TYR A 773 -6.75 -20.07 34.97
C TYR A 773 -6.38 -21.31 35.78
N THR A 774 -7.39 -22.03 36.29
CA THR A 774 -7.21 -23.20 37.18
C THR A 774 -7.44 -24.55 36.50
N GLU A 775 -8.05 -24.56 35.32
CA GLU A 775 -8.21 -25.74 34.47
C GLU A 775 -7.30 -25.59 33.25
N LYS A 776 -6.90 -26.72 32.62
CA LYS A 776 -6.10 -26.67 31.39
C LYS A 776 -6.99 -26.30 30.21
N GLY A 777 -6.53 -25.38 29.37
CA GLY A 777 -7.27 -24.89 28.22
C GLY A 777 -6.51 -23.81 27.46
N ASP A 778 -6.87 -23.66 26.19
CA ASP A 778 -6.59 -22.46 25.42
C ASP A 778 -7.77 -21.50 25.60
N PHE A 779 -7.48 -20.24 25.92
CA PHE A 779 -8.46 -19.18 26.20
C PHE A 779 -8.13 -17.94 25.37
N THR A 780 -9.10 -17.02 25.22
CA THR A 780 -8.86 -15.70 24.64
C THR A 780 -9.38 -14.66 25.62
N ALA A 781 -8.46 -13.92 26.24
CA ALA A 781 -8.82 -12.79 27.09
C ALA A 781 -9.10 -11.57 26.18
N GLN A 782 -10.34 -11.12 26.13
CA GLN A 782 -10.77 -9.99 25.32
C GLN A 782 -10.94 -8.75 26.20
N LEU A 783 -10.21 -7.69 25.85
CA LEU A 783 -10.53 -6.33 26.26
C LEU A 783 -11.55 -5.74 25.29
N LYS A 784 -12.61 -5.17 25.83
CA LYS A 784 -13.48 -4.20 25.14
C LYS A 784 -13.28 -2.82 25.75
N VAL A 785 -13.05 -1.84 24.88
CA VAL A 785 -13.02 -0.42 25.21
C VAL A 785 -14.30 0.23 24.67
N THR A 786 -14.88 1.20 25.36
CA THR A 786 -16.12 1.88 24.94
C THR A 786 -16.01 3.38 25.26
N ASP A 787 -16.35 4.24 24.30
CA ASP A 787 -16.31 5.71 24.45
C ASP A 787 -17.58 6.24 25.15
N SER A 788 -17.69 7.56 25.29
CA SER A 788 -18.91 8.21 25.80
C SER A 788 -20.02 8.38 24.75
N SER A 789 -19.78 8.02 23.47
CA SER A 789 -20.79 8.01 22.41
C SER A 789 -21.55 6.66 22.30
N GLY A 790 -20.90 5.55 22.64
CA GLY A 790 -21.38 4.17 22.54
C GLY A 790 -20.68 3.28 21.48
N ARG A 791 -19.57 3.73 20.86
CA ARG A 791 -18.69 2.95 19.97
C ARG A 791 -17.74 2.07 20.77
N SER A 792 -17.00 1.16 20.11
CA SER A 792 -16.12 0.24 20.81
C SER A 792 -15.00 -0.35 19.97
N GLY A 793 -13.78 -0.31 20.51
CA GLY A 793 -12.67 -1.16 20.07
C GLY A 793 -12.55 -2.43 20.91
N TYR A 794 -11.82 -3.40 20.37
CA TYR A 794 -11.52 -4.68 21.01
C TYR A 794 -10.06 -5.04 20.79
N ALA A 795 -9.47 -5.73 21.76
CA ALA A 795 -8.13 -6.32 21.66
C ALA A 795 -8.16 -7.70 22.32
N ASN A 796 -7.54 -8.69 21.67
CA ASN A 796 -7.59 -10.09 22.08
C ASN A 796 -6.19 -10.57 22.49
N ILE A 797 -6.11 -11.35 23.57
CA ILE A 797 -4.87 -11.99 24.00
C ILE A 797 -5.12 -13.50 24.09
N PRO A 798 -4.45 -14.34 23.26
CA PRO A 798 -4.47 -15.78 23.44
C PRO A 798 -3.75 -16.17 24.74
N VAL A 799 -4.35 -17.05 25.53
CA VAL A 799 -3.78 -17.54 26.79
C VAL A 799 -3.85 -19.06 26.86
N THR A 800 -2.69 -19.72 26.84
CA THR A 800 -2.56 -21.19 26.88
C THR A 800 -2.22 -21.64 28.30
N ALA A 801 -3.26 -21.92 29.10
CA ALA A 801 -3.08 -22.33 30.49
C ALA A 801 -2.84 -23.84 30.57
N GLY A 802 -1.61 -24.23 30.94
CA GLY A 802 -1.22 -25.62 31.19
C GLY A 802 -0.20 -26.19 30.22
N ASN A 803 0.27 -25.42 29.25
CA ASN A 803 1.49 -25.65 28.47
C ASN A 803 2.37 -24.40 28.57
N THR A 804 3.65 -24.47 28.24
CA THR A 804 4.57 -23.31 28.29
C THR A 804 5.22 -23.14 26.92
N ALA A 805 5.37 -21.91 26.43
CA ALA A 805 6.00 -21.69 25.12
C ALA A 805 7.49 -22.12 25.15
N PRO A 806 7.96 -22.93 24.18
CA PRO A 806 9.34 -23.41 24.17
C PRO A 806 10.34 -22.25 24.07
N LYS A 807 11.37 -22.24 24.93
CA LYS A 807 12.47 -21.29 24.74
C LYS A 807 13.49 -21.85 23.76
N VAL A 808 13.50 -21.31 22.54
CA VAL A 808 14.55 -21.50 21.55
C VAL A 808 15.64 -20.42 21.72
N THR A 809 16.89 -20.73 21.42
CA THR A 809 18.01 -19.77 21.42
C THR A 809 19.12 -20.26 20.49
N VAL A 810 19.54 -19.43 19.54
CA VAL A 810 20.77 -19.64 18.77
C VAL A 810 21.96 -19.26 19.68
N GLU A 811 22.69 -20.25 20.18
CA GLU A 811 23.87 -20.03 21.04
C GLU A 811 25.13 -19.70 20.23
N THR A 812 25.17 -20.10 18.97
CA THR A 812 26.30 -19.89 18.06
C THR A 812 25.77 -19.97 16.63
N PRO A 813 26.19 -19.09 15.70
CA PRO A 813 26.88 -17.82 15.94
C PRO A 813 26.06 -16.88 16.84
N ALA A 814 26.73 -15.96 17.53
CA ALA A 814 26.06 -14.91 18.28
C ALA A 814 25.44 -13.88 17.34
N ASP A 815 24.39 -13.21 17.80
CA ASP A 815 23.75 -12.15 17.03
C ASP A 815 24.74 -11.00 16.74
N GLY A 816 24.69 -10.44 15.54
CA GLY A 816 25.67 -9.49 14.99
C GLY A 816 27.05 -10.07 14.62
N THR A 817 27.24 -11.40 14.56
CA THR A 817 28.56 -11.98 14.23
C THR A 817 29.04 -11.58 12.84
N LEU A 818 30.30 -11.12 12.74
CA LEU A 818 30.89 -10.60 11.51
C LEU A 818 31.54 -11.68 10.59
N ILE A 819 30.96 -11.88 9.40
CA ILE A 819 31.29 -12.96 8.45
C ILE A 819 31.94 -12.46 7.14
N GLU A 820 32.61 -13.35 6.42
CA GLU A 820 32.86 -13.22 4.97
C GLU A 820 31.89 -14.15 4.22
N PHE A 821 31.16 -13.68 3.21
CA PHE A 821 30.27 -14.56 2.43
C PHE A 821 31.07 -15.67 1.73
N GLY A 822 30.68 -16.92 1.97
CA GLY A 822 31.47 -18.12 1.68
C GLY A 822 32.11 -18.77 2.93
N ASP A 823 32.01 -18.15 4.10
CA ASP A 823 32.30 -18.78 5.39
C ASP A 823 31.29 -19.92 5.67
N LYS A 824 31.82 -21.03 6.19
CA LYS A 824 31.03 -22.17 6.67
C LYS A 824 30.77 -22.02 8.17
N ILE A 825 29.69 -21.35 8.51
CA ILE A 825 29.36 -20.97 9.89
C ILE A 825 28.76 -22.18 10.63
N PRO A 826 29.38 -22.67 11.72
CA PRO A 826 28.79 -23.70 12.55
C PRO A 826 27.66 -23.08 13.39
N TYR A 827 26.47 -23.70 13.35
CA TYR A 827 25.36 -23.28 14.19
C TYR A 827 25.16 -24.23 15.36
N LYS A 828 24.69 -23.68 16.49
CA LYS A 828 24.17 -24.42 17.63
C LYS A 828 22.94 -23.72 18.19
N ILE A 829 21.85 -24.46 18.27
CA ILE A 829 20.59 -24.07 18.88
C ILE A 829 20.44 -24.84 20.19
N THR A 830 19.93 -24.18 21.23
CA THR A 830 19.43 -24.83 22.44
C THR A 830 17.94 -24.54 22.54
N VAL A 831 17.17 -25.58 22.80
CA VAL A 831 15.75 -25.48 23.11
C VAL A 831 15.54 -26.00 24.53
N THR A 832 14.73 -25.30 25.33
CA THR A 832 14.29 -25.77 26.64
C THR A 832 12.79 -25.63 26.76
N ASP A 833 12.13 -26.74 27.05
CA ASP A 833 10.70 -26.81 27.31
C ASP A 833 10.43 -27.52 28.67
N PRO A 834 9.47 -27.05 29.52
CA PRO A 834 9.20 -27.67 30.81
C PRO A 834 8.33 -28.93 30.74
N GLU A 835 7.54 -29.09 29.69
CA GLU A 835 6.52 -30.13 29.51
C GLU A 835 7.08 -31.35 28.73
N ASP A 836 7.87 -31.13 27.66
CA ASP A 836 8.51 -32.15 26.81
C ASP A 836 9.83 -32.71 27.38
N GLY A 837 10.61 -31.88 28.07
CA GLY A 837 11.76 -32.32 28.87
C GLY A 837 13.09 -32.54 28.12
N GLU A 838 13.24 -33.62 27.35
CA GLU A 838 14.45 -33.91 26.55
C GLU A 838 14.11 -33.83 25.05
N ILE A 839 14.32 -32.65 24.47
CA ILE A 839 13.97 -32.29 23.09
C ILE A 839 14.64 -33.21 22.07
N ASP A 840 13.87 -33.74 21.11
CA ASP A 840 14.46 -34.39 19.93
C ASP A 840 14.93 -33.33 18.93
N CYS A 841 16.24 -33.28 18.71
CA CYS A 841 16.87 -32.34 17.81
C CYS A 841 16.48 -32.49 16.33
N SER A 842 15.75 -33.54 15.94
CA SER A 842 15.20 -33.66 14.57
C SER A 842 13.92 -32.85 14.33
N ASP A 843 13.29 -32.37 15.41
CA ASP A 843 12.09 -31.52 15.36
C ASP A 843 12.40 -30.02 15.54
N VAL A 844 13.61 -29.69 16.00
CA VAL A 844 14.16 -28.33 15.92
C VAL A 844 14.49 -28.00 14.46
N VAL A 845 13.85 -26.93 13.95
CA VAL A 845 14.06 -26.42 12.59
C VAL A 845 14.94 -25.18 12.63
N LEU A 846 15.86 -25.07 11.69
CA LEU A 846 16.58 -23.85 11.36
C LEU A 846 16.23 -23.48 9.92
N ASN A 847 15.70 -22.28 9.72
CA ASN A 847 15.57 -21.65 8.42
C ASN A 847 16.69 -20.60 8.27
N PRO A 848 17.73 -20.85 7.45
CA PRO A 848 18.71 -19.83 7.10
C PRO A 848 18.14 -18.94 5.99
N ALA A 849 18.36 -17.64 6.03
CA ALA A 849 17.94 -16.68 5.00
C ALA A 849 19.07 -15.70 4.66
N LEU A 850 19.06 -15.15 3.44
CA LEU A 850 19.95 -14.04 3.06
C LEU A 850 19.15 -12.73 3.07
N GLY A 851 19.55 -11.78 3.90
CA GLY A 851 18.98 -10.43 3.95
C GLY A 851 19.66 -9.50 2.94
N HIS A 852 18.90 -8.59 2.33
CA HIS A 852 19.41 -7.45 1.58
C HIS A 852 18.47 -6.26 1.58
N ASP A 853 19.07 -5.08 1.76
CA ASP A 853 18.39 -3.81 1.99
C ASP A 853 17.38 -4.01 3.15
N ASP A 854 16.07 -3.95 2.91
CA ASP A 854 15.08 -4.20 3.96
C ASP A 854 14.80 -5.71 4.21
N HIS A 855 14.85 -6.56 3.17
CA HIS A 855 14.17 -7.86 3.14
C HIS A 855 15.07 -9.11 3.23
N GLU A 856 14.51 -10.31 3.45
CA GLU A 856 15.29 -11.57 3.43
C GLU A 856 14.67 -12.67 2.55
N HIS A 857 15.55 -13.55 2.05
CA HIS A 857 15.24 -14.69 1.18
C HIS A 857 15.49 -16.02 1.91
N PRO A 858 14.45 -16.69 2.43
CA PRO A 858 14.54 -18.01 3.06
C PRO A 858 15.12 -19.10 2.16
N THR A 859 15.98 -19.95 2.74
CA THR A 859 16.53 -21.15 2.09
C THR A 859 15.86 -22.44 2.60
N THR A 860 16.38 -23.61 2.21
CA THR A 860 15.85 -24.92 2.66
C THR A 860 15.87 -25.04 4.19
N ASP A 861 14.72 -25.35 4.80
CA ASP A 861 14.59 -25.71 6.22
C ASP A 861 15.54 -26.87 6.60
N LEU A 862 16.53 -26.58 7.45
CA LEU A 862 17.43 -27.55 8.06
C LEU A 862 16.82 -28.08 9.37
N ARG A 863 17.17 -29.33 9.75
CA ARG A 863 16.72 -29.95 11.01
C ARG A 863 17.92 -30.40 11.84
N GLY A 864 17.99 -29.94 13.09
CA GLY A 864 19.11 -30.18 13.99
C GLY A 864 19.30 -29.10 15.05
N CYS A 865 19.71 -29.49 16.26
CA CYS A 865 20.23 -28.55 17.26
C CYS A 865 21.67 -28.09 16.97
N GLU A 866 22.42 -28.79 16.11
CA GLU A 866 23.79 -28.42 15.74
C GLU A 866 24.08 -28.79 14.29
N GLY A 867 24.87 -27.96 13.60
CA GLY A 867 25.18 -28.17 12.19
C GLY A 867 26.15 -27.13 11.63
N THR A 868 26.08 -26.91 10.33
CA THR A 868 26.89 -25.90 9.63
C THR A 868 26.11 -25.42 8.40
N VAL A 869 25.93 -24.11 8.29
CA VAL A 869 25.41 -23.43 7.11
C VAL A 869 26.57 -23.03 6.19
N ASP A 870 26.28 -22.80 4.91
CA ASP A 870 27.24 -22.26 3.96
C ASP A 870 26.75 -20.88 3.50
N THR A 871 27.51 -19.84 3.83
CA THR A 871 27.14 -18.47 3.46
C THR A 871 27.50 -18.11 2.02
N GLY A 872 28.06 -19.05 1.23
CA GLY A 872 28.40 -18.85 -0.17
C GLY A 872 27.37 -19.35 -1.19
N ASP A 873 26.26 -19.96 -0.75
CA ASP A 873 25.35 -20.74 -1.60
C ASP A 873 23.92 -20.18 -1.58
N LEU A 874 23.80 -18.87 -1.82
CA LEU A 874 22.62 -18.05 -1.49
C LEU A 874 22.11 -17.19 -2.66
N GLY A 875 22.68 -17.39 -3.86
CA GLY A 875 22.55 -16.43 -4.94
C GLY A 875 23.41 -15.19 -4.73
N GLY A 876 23.00 -14.09 -5.35
CA GLY A 876 23.86 -12.93 -5.52
C GLY A 876 23.09 -11.73 -6.03
N HIS A 877 23.62 -10.59 -5.65
CA HIS A 877 22.92 -9.34 -5.43
C HIS A 877 23.76 -8.24 -6.08
N PRO A 878 23.21 -7.05 -6.40
CA PRO A 878 24.00 -6.01 -7.04
C PRO A 878 25.23 -5.64 -6.17
N GLU A 879 26.36 -5.41 -6.83
CA GLU A 879 27.61 -4.97 -6.19
C GLU A 879 27.35 -3.63 -5.49
N GLY A 880 27.15 -3.67 -4.17
CA GLY A 880 26.80 -2.50 -3.34
C GLY A 880 25.57 -2.65 -2.43
N ALA A 881 24.73 -3.68 -2.55
CA ALA A 881 23.55 -3.88 -1.66
C ALA A 881 23.93 -4.09 -0.18
N ASP A 882 23.06 -3.73 0.78
CA ASP A 882 23.36 -3.99 2.20
C ASP A 882 22.96 -5.41 2.59
N LEU A 883 23.90 -6.33 2.45
CA LEU A 883 23.67 -7.75 2.70
C LEU A 883 23.77 -8.10 4.19
N THR A 884 22.92 -9.00 4.68
CA THR A 884 23.07 -9.70 5.98
C THR A 884 22.75 -11.18 5.82
N TYR A 885 23.11 -12.04 6.79
CA TYR A 885 22.72 -13.45 6.76
C TYR A 885 22.04 -13.86 8.05
N VAL A 886 20.87 -14.49 7.96
CA VAL A 886 19.95 -14.67 9.10
C VAL A 886 19.78 -16.15 9.42
N LEU A 887 19.70 -16.47 10.71
CA LEU A 887 19.45 -17.81 11.24
C LEU A 887 18.17 -17.83 12.09
N ASN A 888 17.05 -18.18 11.47
CA ASN A 888 15.74 -18.27 12.13
C ASN A 888 15.50 -19.70 12.64
N ALA A 889 15.76 -19.94 13.93
CA ALA A 889 15.48 -21.21 14.58
C ALA A 889 14.04 -21.23 15.16
N ARG A 890 13.33 -22.36 14.98
CA ARG A 890 12.01 -22.60 15.59
C ARG A 890 11.84 -24.04 16.08
N TYR A 891 11.02 -24.21 17.12
CA TYR A 891 10.59 -25.51 17.64
C TYR A 891 9.16 -25.42 18.14
N THR A 892 8.31 -26.35 17.70
CA THR A 892 6.93 -26.52 18.15
C THR A 892 6.89 -27.68 19.13
N ASP A 893 6.28 -27.50 20.31
CA ASP A 893 6.09 -28.57 21.29
C ASP A 893 4.96 -29.54 20.89
N HIS A 894 4.75 -30.59 21.69
CA HIS A 894 3.65 -31.56 21.50
C HIS A 894 2.34 -31.16 22.20
N GLY A 895 2.23 -29.92 22.67
CA GLY A 895 1.14 -29.42 23.50
C GLY A 895 0.99 -30.18 24.83
N ALA A 896 -0.20 -30.10 25.43
CA ALA A 896 -0.53 -30.87 26.62
C ALA A 896 -2.00 -31.34 26.63
N GLU A 897 -2.36 -32.20 27.58
CA GLU A 897 -3.75 -32.69 27.71
C GLU A 897 -4.72 -31.53 28.01
N GLY A 898 -5.34 -30.98 26.96
CA GLY A 898 -6.30 -29.89 27.00
C GLY A 898 -5.84 -28.56 26.39
N THR A 899 -4.63 -28.47 25.84
CA THR A 899 -4.06 -27.24 25.25
C THR A 899 -3.46 -27.49 23.87
N SER A 900 -3.32 -26.44 23.09
CA SER A 900 -2.65 -26.44 21.78
C SER A 900 -1.13 -26.56 21.88
N GLU A 901 -0.51 -26.87 20.75
CA GLU A 901 0.94 -26.86 20.55
C GLU A 901 1.43 -25.40 20.46
N LEU A 902 2.54 -25.06 21.13
CA LEU A 902 3.16 -23.72 21.07
C LEU A 902 4.49 -23.75 20.32
N THR A 903 4.81 -22.68 19.60
CA THR A 903 6.07 -22.56 18.85
C THR A 903 6.98 -21.50 19.47
N GLY A 904 8.18 -21.94 19.83
CA GLY A 904 9.28 -21.07 20.24
C GLY A 904 10.15 -20.67 19.05
N TYR A 905 10.67 -19.43 19.09
CA TYR A 905 11.52 -18.85 18.04
C TYR A 905 12.84 -18.33 18.62
N GLY A 906 13.87 -18.24 17.78
CA GLY A 906 15.15 -17.59 18.11
C GLY A 906 15.92 -17.21 16.86
N ARG A 907 16.25 -15.92 16.73
CA ARG A 907 16.95 -15.31 15.58
C ARG A 907 18.44 -15.09 15.91
N SER A 908 19.27 -14.98 14.88
CA SER A 908 20.67 -14.51 14.95
C SER A 908 21.05 -13.96 13.57
N VAL A 909 21.31 -12.66 13.48
CA VAL A 909 21.68 -11.93 12.26
C VAL A 909 23.21 -11.86 12.19
N LEU A 910 23.79 -12.17 11.04
CA LEU A 910 25.23 -12.12 10.79
C LEU A 910 25.50 -10.98 9.81
N GLN A 911 26.48 -10.15 10.15
CA GLN A 911 26.81 -8.94 9.41
C GLN A 911 28.03 -9.19 8.52
N PRO A 912 28.12 -8.62 7.32
CA PRO A 912 29.31 -8.69 6.50
C PRO A 912 30.44 -7.90 7.17
N ARG A 913 31.67 -8.38 7.06
CA ARG A 913 32.84 -7.67 7.59
C ARG A 913 33.12 -6.33 6.93
N HIS A 914 32.52 -6.06 5.78
CA HIS A 914 32.60 -4.80 5.06
C HIS A 914 31.18 -4.25 4.91
N LYS A 915 30.90 -3.06 5.44
CA LYS A 915 29.64 -2.31 5.25
C LYS A 915 29.95 -0.92 4.70
N GLN A 916 29.12 -0.46 3.77
CA GLN A 916 29.10 0.94 3.33
C GLN A 916 28.51 1.82 4.45
N ALA A 917 28.91 3.09 4.53
CA ALA A 917 28.60 3.95 5.66
C ALA A 917 27.18 4.55 5.62
N GLU A 918 26.56 4.60 4.44
CA GLU A 918 25.16 5.00 4.29
C GLU A 918 24.15 3.98 4.85
N TYR A 919 24.54 2.72 5.05
CA TYR A 919 23.70 1.65 5.59
C TYR A 919 23.79 1.55 7.12
N HIS A 920 23.61 2.68 7.79
CA HIS A 920 23.60 2.76 9.25
C HIS A 920 22.17 2.73 9.78
N ASP A 921 21.96 2.07 10.92
CA ASP A 921 20.65 1.94 11.56
C ASP A 921 20.26 3.21 12.35
N ASP A 922 21.22 4.12 12.60
CA ASP A 922 21.04 5.32 13.42
C ASP A 922 22.20 6.33 13.20
N GLN A 923 21.93 7.63 13.34
CA GLN A 923 22.94 8.69 13.16
C GLN A 923 22.63 10.00 13.90
N SER A 924 23.65 10.84 14.07
CA SER A 924 23.54 12.19 14.61
C SER A 924 24.50 13.14 13.90
N GLY A 925 23.96 14.25 13.38
CA GLY A 925 24.71 15.37 12.80
C GLY A 925 25.17 15.18 11.35
N THR A 926 25.35 13.92 10.93
CA THR A 926 25.73 13.55 9.57
C THR A 926 24.58 13.53 8.56
N ARG A 927 24.92 13.34 7.29
CA ARG A 927 23.98 12.99 6.22
C ARG A 927 24.59 11.99 5.22
N VAL A 928 23.73 11.28 4.50
CA VAL A 928 24.12 10.56 3.26
C VAL A 928 24.28 11.57 2.12
N VAL A 929 25.31 11.39 1.29
CA VAL A 929 25.67 12.25 0.16
C VAL A 929 26.00 11.39 -1.05
N SER A 930 25.42 11.68 -2.22
CA SER A 930 25.79 11.01 -3.48
C SER A 930 27.14 11.53 -4.00
N GLN A 931 28.06 10.63 -4.32
CA GLN A 931 29.41 10.95 -4.80
C GLN A 931 29.95 9.85 -5.73
N GLU A 932 30.28 10.17 -6.99
CA GLU A 932 30.73 9.19 -8.02
C GLU A 932 32.01 8.42 -7.62
N GLY A 933 32.87 9.00 -6.78
CA GLY A 933 34.09 8.34 -6.28
C GLY A 933 33.89 7.36 -5.11
N ALA A 934 32.68 7.31 -4.53
CA ALA A 934 32.35 6.39 -3.45
C ALA A 934 32.22 4.94 -3.95
N GLU A 935 32.38 3.95 -3.08
CA GLU A 935 32.30 2.52 -3.46
C GLU A 935 30.92 2.14 -4.01
N ASN A 936 29.85 2.64 -3.40
CA ASN A 936 28.45 2.42 -3.80
C ASN A 936 27.78 3.71 -4.37
N GLY A 937 28.58 4.72 -4.75
CA GLY A 937 28.06 6.01 -5.24
C GLY A 937 27.37 6.90 -4.19
N LYS A 938 27.25 6.42 -2.95
CA LYS A 938 26.79 7.14 -1.75
C LYS A 938 27.87 7.02 -0.66
N ARG A 939 27.83 7.93 0.32
CA ARG A 939 28.77 8.00 1.45
C ARG A 939 28.24 8.93 2.54
N ILE A 940 28.84 8.94 3.71
CA ILE A 940 28.53 9.85 4.82
C ILE A 940 29.34 11.15 4.73
N GLY A 941 28.66 12.27 4.96
CA GLY A 941 29.22 13.62 4.87
C GLY A 941 28.70 14.60 5.91
N ASP A 942 29.22 15.84 5.80
CA ASP A 942 29.03 16.98 6.72
C ASP A 942 29.52 16.70 8.16
N ILE A 943 30.45 15.76 8.29
CA ILE A 943 30.98 15.26 9.57
C ILE A 943 31.68 16.37 10.37
N SER A 944 31.18 16.62 11.58
CA SER A 944 31.69 17.55 12.59
C SER A 944 32.09 16.83 13.90
N ASP A 945 32.56 17.59 14.90
CA ASP A 945 33.15 17.04 16.14
C ASP A 945 32.07 16.57 17.14
N GLY A 946 31.94 15.25 17.30
CA GLY A 946 30.94 14.60 18.16
C GLY A 946 29.77 13.96 17.40
N ASP A 947 29.72 14.10 16.08
CA ASP A 947 28.76 13.42 15.21
C ASP A 947 29.05 11.92 15.12
N TRP A 948 28.08 11.11 14.70
CA TRP A 948 28.24 9.66 14.61
C TRP A 948 27.21 8.97 13.71
N ILE A 949 27.57 7.77 13.23
CA ILE A 949 26.65 6.75 12.71
C ILE A 949 26.75 5.48 13.56
N ALA A 950 25.78 4.57 13.50
CA ALA A 950 25.83 3.30 14.25
C ALA A 950 25.24 2.11 13.48
N PHE A 951 25.70 0.90 13.85
CA PHE A 951 25.26 -0.38 13.31
C PHE A 951 24.79 -1.32 14.45
N ASP A 952 23.66 -2.00 14.30
CA ASP A 952 23.03 -2.89 15.29
C ASP A 952 22.21 -4.00 14.59
N PRO A 953 22.32 -5.31 14.94
CA PRO A 953 23.22 -5.92 15.90
C PRO A 953 24.62 -6.12 15.33
N MET A 954 25.66 -5.94 16.16
CA MET A 954 27.06 -6.19 15.80
C MET A 954 27.82 -6.92 16.93
N SER A 955 28.78 -7.79 16.60
CA SER A 955 29.63 -8.48 17.58
C SER A 955 31.09 -8.59 17.13
N VAL A 956 32.00 -8.23 18.05
CA VAL A 956 33.47 -8.32 17.89
C VAL A 956 34.10 -9.42 18.76
N GLU A 957 33.31 -10.30 19.38
CA GLU A 957 33.83 -11.29 20.34
C GLU A 957 34.76 -12.33 19.68
N SER A 958 34.48 -12.67 18.42
CA SER A 958 35.25 -13.63 17.64
C SER A 958 35.24 -13.29 16.15
N GLY A 959 36.42 -13.20 15.54
CA GLY A 959 36.57 -12.95 14.10
C GLY A 959 37.16 -11.58 13.75
N VAL A 960 37.19 -10.63 14.70
CA VAL A 960 37.76 -9.29 14.52
C VAL A 960 39.07 -9.15 15.29
N GLY A 961 40.09 -8.58 14.64
CA GLY A 961 41.38 -8.19 15.21
C GLY A 961 41.72 -6.72 14.98
N SER A 962 41.31 -6.14 13.85
CA SER A 962 41.50 -4.73 13.53
C SER A 962 40.37 -4.17 12.66
N VAL A 963 40.32 -2.84 12.52
CA VAL A 963 39.37 -2.12 11.64
C VAL A 963 40.12 -1.15 10.72
N THR A 964 39.62 -1.00 9.49
CA THR A 964 39.96 0.08 8.55
C THR A 964 38.70 0.83 8.13
N TYR A 965 38.90 2.06 7.66
CA TYR A 965 37.88 2.90 7.06
C TYR A 965 38.36 3.38 5.70
N ARG A 966 37.48 3.36 4.68
CA ARG A 966 37.68 4.09 3.43
C ARG A 966 37.05 5.48 3.60
N LEU A 967 37.86 6.51 3.41
CA LEU A 967 37.47 7.89 3.69
C LEU A 967 38.18 8.88 2.75
N SER A 968 37.70 10.11 2.67
CA SER A 968 38.40 11.22 2.02
C SER A 968 38.55 12.43 2.94
N SER A 969 39.68 13.14 2.84
CA SER A 969 39.89 14.40 3.55
C SER A 969 41.01 15.22 2.87
N PRO A 970 40.74 16.45 2.39
CA PRO A 970 41.75 17.28 1.74
C PRO A 970 42.92 17.71 2.64
N GLU A 971 42.68 17.95 3.93
CA GLU A 971 43.72 18.39 4.89
C GLU A 971 44.00 17.36 6.00
N GLY A 972 43.11 16.39 6.22
CA GLY A 972 43.23 15.34 7.23
C GLY A 972 43.12 15.85 8.68
N GLY A 973 43.26 14.91 9.61
CA GLY A 973 43.15 15.17 11.04
C GLY A 973 41.73 14.98 11.59
N GLY A 974 41.66 14.75 12.89
CA GLY A 974 40.51 14.06 13.49
C GLY A 974 40.77 12.55 13.59
N ALA A 975 39.76 11.82 14.03
CA ALA A 975 39.77 10.36 14.14
C ALA A 975 38.34 9.80 14.16
N VAL A 976 38.18 8.57 13.67
CA VAL A 976 36.98 7.75 13.90
C VAL A 976 37.20 6.92 15.17
N GLU A 977 36.30 7.04 16.14
CA GLU A 977 36.29 6.25 17.38
C GLU A 977 35.19 5.17 17.29
N LEU A 978 35.60 3.90 17.21
CA LEU A 978 34.69 2.76 17.29
C LEU A 978 34.29 2.54 18.76
N ARG A 979 32.99 2.62 19.07
CA ARG A 979 32.46 2.57 20.44
C ARG A 979 31.26 1.63 20.56
N ALA A 980 31.16 0.91 21.68
CA ALA A 980 30.07 -0.02 21.94
C ALA A 980 28.98 0.56 22.85
N GLY A 981 27.71 0.31 22.48
CA GLY A 981 26.50 0.56 23.26
C GLY A 981 25.99 2.01 23.24
N ALA A 982 26.87 3.01 23.14
CA ALA A 982 26.50 4.43 23.07
C ALA A 982 27.62 5.27 22.44
N PRO A 983 27.35 6.52 21.99
CA PRO A 983 28.38 7.43 21.46
C PRO A 983 29.45 7.83 22.49
N ASP A 984 29.18 7.76 23.79
CA ASP A 984 30.17 7.94 24.87
C ASP A 984 30.62 6.62 25.52
N GLY A 985 30.20 5.48 24.95
CA GLY A 985 30.37 4.11 25.45
C GLY A 985 31.79 3.54 25.38
N GLU A 986 31.92 2.21 25.47
CA GLU A 986 33.24 1.56 25.57
C GLU A 986 34.03 1.69 24.26
N LEU A 987 35.17 2.38 24.33
CA LEU A 987 36.04 2.67 23.18
C LEU A 987 36.85 1.43 22.78
N LEU A 988 36.59 0.92 21.58
CA LEU A 988 37.20 -0.29 21.03
C LEU A 988 38.41 0.02 20.14
N ALA A 989 38.34 1.08 19.32
CA ALA A 989 39.44 1.54 18.46
C ALA A 989 39.37 3.05 18.22
N THR A 990 40.51 3.67 17.89
CA THR A 990 40.60 5.08 17.46
C THR A 990 41.51 5.17 16.24
N THR A 991 40.93 5.41 15.06
CA THR A 991 41.67 5.47 13.80
C THR A 991 41.85 6.91 13.34
N PRO A 992 43.08 7.46 13.30
CA PRO A 992 43.33 8.83 12.85
C PRO A 992 43.01 9.02 11.38
N VAL A 993 42.40 10.15 11.03
CA VAL A 993 42.05 10.50 9.64
C VAL A 993 43.29 11.02 8.89
N PRO A 994 43.79 10.32 7.84
CA PRO A 994 44.87 10.82 6.98
C PRO A 994 44.43 12.00 6.11
N ALA A 995 45.40 12.69 5.51
CA ALA A 995 45.15 13.71 4.49
C ALA A 995 45.29 13.09 3.10
N THR A 996 44.18 12.73 2.48
CA THR A 996 44.11 12.10 1.14
C THR A 996 44.32 13.15 0.02
N GLY A 997 43.98 14.41 0.30
CA GLY A 997 44.37 15.58 -0.50
C GLY A 997 43.30 16.16 -1.43
N ASP A 998 42.16 15.48 -1.57
CA ASP A 998 40.96 15.98 -2.27
C ASP A 998 39.70 15.27 -1.70
N TRP A 999 38.50 15.76 -2.01
CA TRP A 999 37.23 15.16 -1.56
C TRP A 999 36.84 13.91 -2.34
N ASP A 1000 37.21 13.85 -3.62
CA ASP A 1000 37.07 12.63 -4.46
C ASP A 1000 38.29 11.70 -4.36
N ALA A 1001 39.27 12.02 -3.49
CA ALA A 1001 40.42 11.17 -3.23
C ALA A 1001 40.14 10.30 -1.99
N TYR A 1002 39.53 9.14 -2.20
CA TYR A 1002 39.35 8.14 -1.14
C TYR A 1002 40.60 7.30 -0.94
N GLU A 1003 41.00 7.10 0.32
CA GLU A 1003 42.07 6.17 0.73
C GLU A 1003 41.58 5.30 1.90
N GLU A 1004 42.08 4.07 1.98
CA GLU A 1004 41.90 3.19 3.14
C GLU A 1004 42.91 3.54 4.24
N THR A 1005 42.46 3.66 5.49
CA THR A 1005 43.33 3.91 6.66
C THR A 1005 44.26 2.74 6.97
N ASP A 1006 45.44 2.99 7.56
CA ASP A 1006 46.24 1.95 8.23
C ASP A 1006 45.37 1.17 9.25
N PRO A 1007 45.36 -0.18 9.28
CA PRO A 1007 44.55 -0.96 10.21
C PRO A 1007 44.88 -0.69 11.69
N VAL A 1008 43.84 -0.56 12.51
CA VAL A 1008 43.95 -0.31 13.96
C VAL A 1008 43.36 -1.47 14.76
N ASP A 1009 44.14 -2.00 15.71
CA ASP A 1009 43.73 -3.07 16.65
C ASP A 1009 42.38 -2.73 17.32
N VAL A 1010 41.41 -3.65 17.24
CA VAL A 1010 40.10 -3.52 17.91
C VAL A 1010 40.15 -4.24 19.26
N ALA A 1011 39.68 -3.57 20.32
CA ALA A 1011 39.55 -4.20 21.63
C ALA A 1011 38.45 -5.28 21.62
N ALA A 1012 38.78 -6.50 22.02
CA ALA A 1012 37.83 -7.60 22.10
C ALA A 1012 36.78 -7.35 23.20
N LEU A 1013 35.51 -7.31 22.79
CA LEU A 1013 34.32 -7.17 23.65
C LEU A 1013 33.38 -8.36 23.42
N ALA A 1014 32.76 -8.87 24.48
CA ALA A 1014 31.93 -10.08 24.45
C ALA A 1014 30.44 -9.77 24.25
N GLY A 1015 29.73 -10.61 23.49
CA GLY A 1015 28.31 -10.45 23.16
C GLY A 1015 28.02 -9.51 21.97
N THR A 1016 26.74 -9.17 21.84
CA THR A 1016 26.17 -8.31 20.78
C THR A 1016 25.97 -6.88 21.29
N HIS A 1017 26.25 -5.88 20.47
CA HIS A 1017 26.23 -4.45 20.81
C HIS A 1017 25.91 -3.58 19.59
N LYS A 1018 25.20 -2.47 19.80
CA LYS A 1018 25.19 -1.34 18.87
C LYS A 1018 26.58 -0.71 18.77
N LEU A 1019 27.23 -0.80 17.62
CA LEU A 1019 28.56 -0.22 17.39
C LEU A 1019 28.43 1.14 16.72
N HIS A 1020 28.94 2.17 17.39
CA HIS A 1020 28.94 3.55 16.93
C HIS A 1020 30.30 3.90 16.33
N LEU A 1021 30.30 4.56 15.17
CA LEU A 1021 31.46 5.25 14.60
C LEU A 1021 31.35 6.72 14.95
N VAL A 1022 32.07 7.14 15.99
CA VAL A 1022 31.99 8.50 16.53
C VAL A 1022 33.12 9.34 15.96
N PHE A 1023 32.77 10.47 15.37
CA PHE A 1023 33.68 11.31 14.63
C PHE A 1023 34.26 12.41 15.52
N THR A 1024 35.58 12.52 15.54
CA THR A 1024 36.29 13.65 16.14
C THR A 1024 36.92 14.47 15.02
N ALA A 1025 36.70 15.79 15.01
CA ALA A 1025 36.98 16.64 13.86
C ALA A 1025 37.64 17.97 14.27
N PRO A 1026 38.68 18.44 13.54
CA PRO A 1026 39.31 19.73 13.84
C PRO A 1026 38.45 20.96 13.49
N ASN A 1027 37.48 20.79 12.58
CA ASN A 1027 36.49 21.80 12.16
C ASN A 1027 35.17 21.10 11.78
N GLU A 1028 34.11 21.87 11.54
CA GLU A 1028 32.92 21.42 10.79
C GLU A 1028 33.35 20.90 9.40
N ASN A 1029 32.72 19.83 8.92
CA ASN A 1029 32.94 19.17 7.61
C ASN A 1029 34.42 18.90 7.31
N SER A 1030 35.09 18.09 8.16
CA SER A 1030 36.55 17.85 8.06
C SER A 1030 36.96 16.64 7.19
N PHE A 1031 36.11 15.64 7.06
CA PHE A 1031 36.33 14.43 6.26
C PHE A 1031 34.98 13.78 5.92
N ASP A 1032 35.00 12.88 4.95
CA ASP A 1032 33.84 12.08 4.54
C ASP A 1032 34.15 10.59 4.74
N LEU A 1033 33.19 9.80 5.25
CA LEU A 1033 33.33 8.36 5.47
C LEU A 1033 32.52 7.61 4.41
N ASP A 1034 33.13 6.59 3.80
CA ASP A 1034 32.52 5.83 2.70
C ASP A 1034 32.25 4.37 3.09
N SER A 1035 33.23 3.65 3.64
CA SER A 1035 33.01 2.27 4.11
C SER A 1035 33.86 1.91 5.34
N VAL A 1036 33.41 0.89 6.08
CA VAL A 1036 34.10 0.31 7.24
C VAL A 1036 34.39 -1.16 6.99
N THR A 1037 35.63 -1.61 7.26
CA THR A 1037 36.04 -3.01 7.11
C THR A 1037 36.68 -3.55 8.38
N PHE A 1038 36.12 -4.64 8.90
CA PHE A 1038 36.61 -5.40 10.06
C PHE A 1038 37.47 -6.58 9.58
N HIS A 1039 38.70 -6.68 10.09
CA HIS A 1039 39.69 -7.66 9.63
C HIS A 1039 39.95 -8.75 10.68
N ALA A 1040 40.32 -9.95 10.23
CA ALA A 1040 40.67 -11.06 11.12
C ALA A 1040 42.05 -10.87 11.82
N PRO A 1041 42.26 -11.48 13.01
CA PRO A 1041 43.53 -11.44 13.76
C PRO A 1041 44.74 -12.19 13.14
#